data_AF-A0A344LSH3-F1
#
_entry.id   AF-A0A344LSH3-F1
#
_cell.length_a   1.000
_cell.length_b   1.000
_cell.length_c   1.000
_cell.angle_alpha   90.00
_cell.angle_beta   90.00
_cell.angle_gamma   90.00
#
_symmetry.space_group_name_H-M   'P 1'
#
loop_
_entity.id
_entity.type
_entity.pdbx_description
1 polymer ?
#
loop_
_entity_poly.entity_id
_entity_poly.type
_entity_poly.pdbx_seq_one_letter_code
_entity_poly.pdbx_strand_id
1 'polypeptide(L)'
;MTNCFKKHWILIIGMLLLSNLSISQSFISFDSENPGVYKPNGRYFMVHLNPISSLAAECTSQTIKLDIGNLTYLPGSNGPLPQGVVINPVTDSNGLTILTITGIVNDGKQGSSLAFDVAMQFKPGTCDGVKQIITATTTNVGCNVASNQSGSIEAISLSPNNAIVEMNENYEKQPFCPRKIIKYTMHASNPLNQGFNIGKVKLRVEVEKCATVMGVYKNNTYASVNPVITSNGSVQIVEFDVPDIMLSIYGNTKSYDIYIVYPCLNGNNSDCTTGRKYISVSMTGEKMGCGIPFETEKVTKSHLISTESATCGNVNCIPGGDVGEIEKIALYNSSGTFACPVACLNAWDRAVVRLSIPPFNPNFTNRVATVDIPNGIIISTAFVNEANSCGTPYIINYIDAQGNKQSRPFSGTLTRKIEFITDCIISTPQSQFCIDFNYDPVSPPASGSYLGFYFTYTSNGAKVIEGAYGATIEQCFSNALLVKQVRKASQKVFENNYNASAIPGELMIYRQEIYNLGTGDNNNVTIDKIDPNLVYAGGFKYAYQQGTINDPKVFTPLLGKNSFTLPELGTVNVSVPAIGESGTVTLSGFNFPCTVKKLFIEYNVIVKNNVIAGTKIPNFATLTGSSRPSVTPTNNITIAAFTYVKNKMFVKCSLANEWNESGINVKNEEVVDFKMQFSNAGSTPVVLSELLNLKPQLGDLYELGSNPRKSTFNVNYYCDSPEVFVNGVLTQGVSFEYALNSPTMDRSMLCPESTSGNSPNWISTCDNANWFKVNFPNNFRILPGDYVDVIYKGKISGAVGTAYNSFAFSAADCSILSANSNTLVLTNDNTGIGCNSCTLTNPYSGDMKNLFVNLLKNILTRKINGETDSQINGSSPEELIALMPYIKNGGGNKIYNFSSTMNAENKITTIKFSFTANSENDVTFLEEKGLDYNPEVGAINPSYLNIDLTLFDSTNQDQYFTTCRKTLDDHGTVVSDCNSKTQVKNIDFCPTRFCHPMNGEIKTGE
;
A
#
# COMPACT_ATOMS: atom_id res chain seq x y z
N MET A 1 -40.47 -28.72 -36.02
CA MET A 1 -39.12 -29.12 -36.45
C MET A 1 -38.49 -29.96 -35.36
N THR A 2 -38.79 -31.25 -35.40
CA THR A 2 -38.32 -32.30 -34.50
C THR A 2 -37.68 -33.35 -35.43
N ASN A 3 -36.44 -33.76 -35.13
CA ASN A 3 -35.62 -34.82 -35.79
C ASN A 3 -34.30 -34.42 -36.46
N CYS A 4 -33.44 -33.61 -35.82
CA CYS A 4 -32.03 -33.48 -36.25
C CYS A 4 -30.96 -33.73 -35.18
N PHE A 5 -31.32 -34.09 -33.94
CA PHE A 5 -30.33 -34.14 -32.84
C PHE A 5 -29.83 -35.53 -32.39
N LYS A 6 -30.27 -36.64 -32.99
CA LYS A 6 -29.88 -38.00 -32.54
C LYS A 6 -28.79 -38.71 -33.37
N LYS A 7 -28.32 -38.14 -34.49
CA LYS A 7 -27.44 -38.87 -35.44
C LYS A 7 -25.94 -38.49 -35.40
N HIS A 8 -25.50 -37.58 -34.53
CA HIS A 8 -24.09 -37.14 -34.46
C HIS A 8 -23.31 -37.60 -33.22
N TRP A 9 -23.97 -38.14 -32.20
CA TRP A 9 -23.27 -38.64 -31.01
C TRP A 9 -22.56 -39.99 -31.21
N ILE A 10 -23.07 -40.85 -32.09
CA ILE A 10 -22.48 -42.19 -32.32
C ILE A 10 -21.20 -42.13 -33.18
N LEU A 11 -21.07 -41.14 -34.07
CA LEU A 11 -19.86 -40.99 -34.90
C LEU A 11 -18.68 -40.39 -34.12
N ILE A 12 -18.96 -39.52 -33.14
CA ILE A 12 -17.92 -38.88 -32.31
C ILE A 12 -17.38 -39.86 -31.26
N ILE A 13 -18.25 -40.70 -30.67
CA ILE A 13 -17.80 -41.76 -29.75
C ILE A 13 -17.05 -42.88 -30.51
N GLY A 14 -17.44 -43.17 -31.75
CA GLY A 14 -16.73 -44.12 -32.62
C GLY A 14 -15.33 -43.67 -33.05
N MET A 15 -15.11 -42.35 -33.26
CA MET A 15 -13.77 -41.82 -33.56
C MET A 15 -12.89 -41.64 -32.32
N LEU A 16 -13.48 -41.43 -31.13
CA LEU A 16 -12.73 -41.35 -29.87
C LEU A 16 -12.26 -42.71 -29.33
N LEU A 17 -12.87 -43.82 -29.76
CA LEU A 17 -12.49 -45.18 -29.33
C LEU A 17 -11.46 -45.87 -30.24
N LEU A 18 -11.14 -45.29 -31.41
CA LEU A 18 -10.15 -45.84 -32.36
C LEU A 18 -8.79 -45.11 -32.37
N SER A 19 -8.57 -44.12 -31.50
CA SER A 19 -7.30 -43.38 -31.40
C SER A 19 -6.31 -43.92 -30.35
N ASN A 20 -6.61 -45.03 -29.67
CA ASN A 20 -5.64 -45.74 -28.81
C ASN A 20 -4.68 -46.65 -29.62
N LEU A 21 -4.15 -46.14 -30.74
CA LEU A 21 -2.91 -46.65 -31.30
C LEU A 21 -1.79 -46.19 -30.36
N SER A 22 -1.09 -47.14 -29.75
CA SER A 22 0.13 -46.89 -28.97
C SER A 22 1.18 -46.23 -29.87
N ILE A 23 1.16 -44.90 -29.93
CA ILE A 23 2.25 -44.11 -30.52
C ILE A 23 3.49 -44.47 -29.71
N SER A 24 4.46 -45.14 -30.35
CA SER A 24 5.77 -45.38 -29.76
C SER A 24 6.39 -44.02 -29.43
N GLN A 25 6.36 -43.62 -28.16
CA GLN A 25 7.03 -42.40 -27.73
C GLN A 25 8.53 -42.59 -27.97
N SER A 26 9.12 -41.70 -28.77
CA SER A 26 10.54 -41.71 -29.09
C SER A 26 11.37 -41.35 -27.84
N PHE A 27 12.44 -42.11 -27.58
CA PHE A 27 13.33 -41.92 -26.44
C PHE A 27 13.96 -40.50 -26.37
N ILE A 28 14.26 -39.92 -27.53
CA ILE A 28 14.75 -38.56 -27.69
C ILE A 28 13.92 -37.87 -28.78
N SER A 29 13.46 -36.65 -28.51
CA SER A 29 12.78 -35.79 -29.48
C SER A 29 13.10 -34.33 -29.21
N PHE A 30 12.71 -33.44 -30.12
CA PHE A 30 12.58 -32.04 -29.74
C PHE A 30 11.31 -31.85 -28.90
N ASP A 31 11.31 -30.83 -28.05
CA ASP A 31 10.09 -30.43 -27.34
C ASP A 31 8.97 -30.03 -28.33
N SER A 32 7.75 -30.28 -27.89
CA SER A 32 6.49 -29.97 -28.55
C SER A 32 6.33 -28.50 -28.95
N GLU A 33 6.94 -27.56 -28.23
CA GLU A 33 6.88 -26.13 -28.59
C GLU A 33 7.74 -25.80 -29.82
N ASN A 34 8.78 -26.60 -30.10
CA ASN A 34 9.70 -26.38 -31.23
C ASN A 34 10.10 -27.70 -31.91
N PRO A 35 9.18 -28.42 -32.58
CA PRO A 35 9.44 -29.77 -33.09
C PRO A 35 10.32 -29.81 -34.34
N GLY A 36 10.50 -28.68 -35.05
CA GLY A 36 11.23 -28.63 -36.31
C GLY A 36 12.74 -28.82 -36.17
N VAL A 37 13.40 -29.37 -37.20
CA VAL A 37 14.86 -29.62 -37.21
C VAL A 37 15.71 -28.33 -37.28
N TYR A 38 15.14 -27.24 -37.80
CA TYR A 38 15.85 -25.95 -37.91
C TYR A 38 15.82 -25.19 -36.57
N LYS A 39 16.99 -24.85 -36.04
CA LYS A 39 17.14 -24.19 -34.73
C LYS A 39 17.85 -22.83 -34.86
N PRO A 40 17.31 -21.78 -34.21
CA PRO A 40 17.88 -20.45 -34.25
C PRO A 40 19.29 -20.40 -33.63
N ASN A 41 20.25 -19.76 -34.30
CA ASN A 41 21.59 -19.54 -33.75
C ASN A 41 21.57 -18.60 -32.53
N GLY A 42 22.30 -18.97 -31.48
CA GLY A 42 22.39 -18.17 -30.24
C GLY A 42 21.10 -18.15 -29.41
N ARG A 43 20.09 -18.95 -29.77
CA ARG A 43 18.90 -19.19 -28.96
C ARG A 43 18.80 -20.67 -28.61
N TYR A 44 18.46 -20.93 -27.37
CA TYR A 44 18.35 -22.31 -26.89
C TYR A 44 17.10 -22.99 -27.44
N PHE A 45 17.21 -24.29 -27.61
CA PHE A 45 16.10 -25.19 -27.90
C PHE A 45 16.17 -26.37 -26.93
N MET A 46 15.02 -26.98 -26.72
CA MET A 46 14.86 -28.06 -25.76
C MET A 46 14.92 -29.41 -26.48
N VAL A 47 15.73 -30.31 -25.93
CA VAL A 47 15.74 -31.72 -26.26
C VAL A 47 15.00 -32.46 -25.17
N HIS A 48 13.89 -33.08 -25.55
CA HIS A 48 13.04 -33.86 -24.69
C HIS A 48 13.57 -35.29 -24.59
N LEU A 49 13.81 -35.76 -23.37
CA LEU A 49 14.21 -37.13 -23.09
C LEU A 49 13.09 -37.86 -22.37
N ASN A 50 12.70 -39.01 -22.92
CA ASN A 50 11.66 -39.86 -22.36
C ASN A 50 12.19 -41.30 -22.20
N PRO A 51 12.96 -41.57 -21.13
CA PRO A 51 13.40 -42.92 -20.81
C PRO A 51 12.20 -43.78 -20.39
N ILE A 52 11.70 -44.62 -21.29
CA ILE A 52 10.55 -45.49 -21.00
C ILE A 52 11.07 -46.80 -20.40
N SER A 53 10.78 -47.07 -19.13
CA SER A 53 10.98 -48.39 -18.53
C SER A 53 9.73 -49.25 -18.78
N SER A 54 9.55 -49.81 -19.98
CA SER A 54 8.39 -50.68 -20.27
C SER A 54 8.46 -52.07 -19.63
N LEU A 55 9.59 -52.40 -18.98
CA LEU A 55 9.76 -53.60 -18.16
C LEU A 55 10.12 -53.15 -16.75
N ALA A 56 9.25 -53.43 -15.78
CA ALA A 56 9.50 -53.25 -14.34
C ALA A 56 10.58 -54.23 -13.86
N ALA A 57 11.80 -54.09 -14.38
CA ALA A 57 12.99 -54.71 -13.82
C ALA A 57 13.53 -53.73 -12.76
N GLU A 58 13.63 -54.20 -11.51
CA GLU A 58 14.25 -53.46 -10.42
C GLU A 58 15.70 -53.10 -10.81
N CYS A 59 15.90 -51.88 -11.29
CA CYS A 59 17.20 -51.34 -11.65
C CYS A 59 17.61 -50.36 -10.57
N THR A 60 18.78 -50.57 -9.96
CA THR A 60 19.25 -49.70 -8.88
C THR A 60 19.52 -48.26 -9.34
N SER A 61 19.93 -48.06 -10.60
CA SER A 61 20.05 -46.72 -11.20
C SER A 61 20.13 -46.78 -12.73
N GLN A 62 19.79 -45.67 -13.39
CA GLN A 62 19.98 -45.44 -14.82
C GLN A 62 20.84 -44.19 -15.06
N THR A 63 21.75 -44.29 -16.04
CA THR A 63 22.54 -43.16 -16.55
C THR A 63 22.22 -42.94 -18.02
N ILE A 64 22.03 -41.69 -18.44
CA ILE A 64 21.90 -41.31 -19.86
C ILE A 64 23.15 -40.56 -20.29
N LYS A 65 23.77 -41.00 -21.38
CA LYS A 65 24.83 -40.27 -22.08
C LYS A 65 24.20 -39.56 -23.28
N LEU A 66 24.21 -38.23 -23.28
CA LEU A 66 23.67 -37.38 -24.34
C LEU A 66 24.82 -36.64 -25.03
N ASP A 67 25.20 -37.10 -26.22
CA ASP A 67 26.19 -36.45 -27.07
C ASP A 67 25.52 -35.31 -27.85
N ILE A 68 25.95 -34.08 -27.58
CA ILE A 68 25.44 -32.86 -28.21
C ILE A 68 26.45 -32.25 -29.21
N GLY A 69 27.60 -32.90 -29.40
CA GLY A 69 28.68 -32.45 -30.29
C GLY A 69 29.16 -31.03 -30.00
N ASN A 70 29.05 -30.15 -31.00
CA ASN A 70 29.51 -28.76 -30.93
C ASN A 70 28.49 -27.78 -30.32
N LEU A 71 27.32 -28.26 -29.89
CA LEU A 71 26.32 -27.44 -29.21
C LEU A 71 26.79 -27.04 -27.82
N THR A 72 26.30 -25.89 -27.37
CA THR A 72 26.55 -25.39 -26.02
C THR A 72 25.39 -25.76 -25.11
N TYR A 73 25.67 -26.46 -24.00
CA TYR A 73 24.70 -26.78 -22.96
C TYR A 73 24.44 -25.58 -22.04
N LEU A 74 23.17 -25.38 -21.65
CA LEU A 74 22.73 -24.23 -20.85
C LEU A 74 21.98 -24.70 -19.58
N PRO A 75 22.67 -24.93 -18.45
CA PRO A 75 22.06 -25.53 -17.26
C PRO A 75 20.93 -24.68 -16.64
N GLY A 76 21.01 -23.35 -16.75
CA GLY A 76 20.00 -22.43 -16.21
C GLY A 76 18.72 -22.32 -17.04
N SER A 77 18.63 -23.02 -18.17
CA SER A 77 17.49 -22.96 -19.10
C SER A 77 16.79 -24.30 -19.29
N ASN A 78 17.20 -25.34 -18.55
CA ASN A 78 16.53 -26.64 -18.56
C ASN A 78 15.07 -26.53 -18.07
N GLY A 79 14.23 -27.48 -18.47
CA GLY A 79 12.93 -27.67 -17.83
C GLY A 79 13.11 -28.09 -16.35
N PRO A 80 12.03 -28.08 -15.55
CA PRO A 80 12.08 -28.56 -14.18
C PRO A 80 12.66 -29.99 -14.13
N LEU A 81 13.85 -30.14 -13.56
CA LEU A 81 14.49 -31.45 -13.45
C LEU A 81 13.84 -32.23 -12.29
N PRO A 82 13.54 -33.53 -12.48
CA PRO A 82 13.07 -34.39 -11.39
C PRO A 82 14.07 -34.41 -10.22
N GLN A 83 13.56 -34.55 -9.00
CA GLN A 83 14.37 -34.55 -7.79
C GLN A 83 15.42 -35.67 -7.85
N GLY A 84 16.70 -35.30 -7.67
CA GLY A 84 17.83 -36.22 -7.71
C GLY A 84 18.53 -36.36 -9.06
N VAL A 85 17.94 -35.87 -10.16
CA VAL A 85 18.58 -35.89 -11.48
C VAL A 85 19.68 -34.83 -11.57
N VAL A 86 20.89 -35.24 -11.97
CA VAL A 86 22.06 -34.36 -12.13
C VAL A 86 22.63 -34.52 -13.54
N ILE A 87 22.88 -33.39 -14.22
CA ILE A 87 23.45 -33.33 -15.57
C ILE A 87 24.89 -32.80 -15.48
N ASN A 88 25.87 -33.66 -15.82
CA ASN A 88 27.29 -33.33 -15.79
C ASN A 88 27.85 -33.23 -17.23
N PRO A 89 28.24 -32.04 -17.71
CA PRO A 89 28.91 -31.89 -18.99
C PRO A 89 30.37 -32.36 -18.92
N VAL A 90 30.79 -33.15 -19.90
CA VAL A 90 32.16 -33.61 -20.08
C VAL A 90 32.56 -33.38 -21.54
N THR A 91 33.77 -32.86 -21.76
CA THR A 91 34.33 -32.74 -23.11
C THR A 91 35.12 -34.00 -23.44
N ASP A 92 34.86 -34.60 -24.60
CA ASP A 92 35.61 -35.77 -25.06
C ASP A 92 37.01 -35.39 -25.59
N SER A 93 37.81 -36.39 -25.97
CA SER A 93 39.16 -36.19 -26.51
C SER A 93 39.21 -35.40 -27.82
N ASN A 94 38.07 -35.23 -28.50
CA ASN A 94 37.93 -34.50 -29.75
C ASN A 94 37.37 -33.08 -29.54
N GLY A 95 37.14 -32.67 -28.29
CA GLY A 95 36.57 -31.35 -27.97
C GLY A 95 35.04 -31.29 -28.06
N LEU A 96 34.35 -32.42 -28.24
CA LEU A 96 32.89 -32.48 -28.32
C LEU A 96 32.26 -32.59 -26.93
N THR A 97 31.09 -31.99 -26.74
CA THR A 97 30.40 -31.97 -25.45
C THR A 97 29.46 -33.16 -25.31
N ILE A 98 29.65 -33.92 -24.23
CA ILE A 98 28.84 -35.06 -23.85
C ILE A 98 28.25 -34.78 -22.46
N LEU A 99 26.93 -34.85 -22.33
CA LEU A 99 26.24 -34.69 -21.06
C LEU A 99 25.98 -36.07 -20.45
N THR A 100 26.43 -36.26 -19.21
CA THR A 100 26.16 -37.47 -18.43
C THR A 100 25.08 -37.16 -17.41
N ILE A 101 23.91 -37.78 -17.55
CA ILE A 101 22.73 -37.55 -16.73
C ILE A 101 22.57 -38.73 -15.78
N THR A 102 22.60 -38.46 -14.48
CA THR A 102 22.62 -39.46 -13.40
C THR A 102 21.52 -39.19 -12.39
N GLY A 103 21.29 -40.12 -11.45
CA GLY A 103 20.29 -39.96 -10.38
C GLY A 103 18.87 -40.36 -10.78
N ILE A 104 18.71 -41.03 -11.93
CA ILE A 104 17.44 -41.63 -12.35
C ILE A 104 17.28 -42.95 -11.60
N VAL A 105 16.41 -42.98 -10.58
CA VAL A 105 16.10 -44.18 -9.78
C VAL A 105 14.82 -44.81 -10.29
N ASN A 106 14.87 -46.09 -10.64
CA ASN A 106 13.71 -46.86 -11.08
C ASN A 106 13.29 -47.81 -9.96
N ASP A 107 12.47 -47.31 -9.03
CA ASP A 107 12.07 -48.05 -7.82
C ASP A 107 11.00 -49.13 -8.06
N GLY A 108 10.63 -49.37 -9.33
CA GLY A 108 9.63 -50.35 -9.74
C GLY A 108 8.19 -50.02 -9.31
N LYS A 109 7.97 -48.91 -8.57
CA LYS A 109 6.66 -48.51 -8.05
C LYS A 109 6.04 -47.34 -8.83
N GLN A 110 6.86 -46.57 -9.55
CA GLN A 110 6.38 -45.48 -10.39
C GLN A 110 6.23 -45.92 -11.85
N GLY A 111 4.99 -46.23 -12.27
CA GLY A 111 4.63 -46.45 -13.68
C GLY A 111 4.58 -45.17 -14.54
N SER A 112 5.11 -44.05 -14.05
CA SER A 112 5.11 -42.76 -14.74
C SER A 112 6.45 -42.53 -15.45
N SER A 113 6.40 -42.33 -16.77
CA SER A 113 7.53 -41.84 -17.58
C SER A 113 8.19 -40.62 -16.91
N LEU A 114 9.50 -40.71 -16.68
CA LEU A 114 10.35 -39.64 -16.14
C LEU A 114 10.85 -38.79 -17.30
N ALA A 115 9.96 -37.98 -17.87
CA ALA A 115 10.28 -37.11 -18.99
C ALA A 115 10.84 -35.76 -18.52
N PHE A 116 11.90 -35.26 -19.17
CA PHE A 116 12.47 -33.96 -18.87
C PHE A 116 13.21 -33.35 -20.06
N ASP A 117 13.42 -32.04 -20.01
CA ASP A 117 13.96 -31.26 -21.12
C ASP A 117 15.34 -30.68 -20.82
N VAL A 118 16.27 -30.89 -21.75
CA VAL A 118 17.65 -30.38 -21.68
C VAL A 118 17.84 -29.24 -22.69
N ALA A 119 18.25 -28.09 -22.20
CA ALA A 119 18.46 -26.89 -23.00
C ALA A 119 19.85 -26.84 -23.62
N MET A 120 19.92 -26.58 -24.92
CA MET A 120 21.17 -26.41 -25.66
C MET A 120 21.01 -25.41 -26.80
N GLN A 121 22.12 -24.89 -27.32
CA GLN A 121 22.11 -23.93 -28.42
C GLN A 121 23.31 -24.08 -29.35
N PHE A 122 23.14 -23.67 -30.61
CA PHE A 122 24.28 -23.35 -31.47
C PHE A 122 25.01 -22.11 -30.94
N LYS A 123 26.34 -22.11 -30.99
CA LYS A 123 27.14 -20.94 -30.62
C LYS A 123 26.72 -19.74 -31.49
N PRO A 124 26.57 -18.52 -30.93
CA PRO A 124 26.36 -17.31 -31.73
C PRO A 124 27.40 -17.21 -32.85
N GLY A 125 26.97 -16.86 -34.07
CA GLY A 125 27.84 -16.82 -35.25
C GLY A 125 28.06 -18.15 -35.99
N THR A 126 27.40 -19.25 -35.61
CA THR A 126 27.41 -20.49 -36.42
C THR A 126 26.77 -20.23 -37.81
N CYS A 127 27.39 -20.68 -38.91
CA CYS A 127 26.81 -20.50 -40.25
C CYS A 127 25.48 -21.26 -40.40
N ASP A 128 24.61 -20.83 -41.32
CA ASP A 128 23.35 -21.53 -41.61
C ASP A 128 23.61 -22.89 -42.27
N GLY A 129 22.78 -23.88 -41.93
CA GLY A 129 22.88 -25.22 -42.52
C GLY A 129 23.90 -26.15 -41.85
N VAL A 130 24.60 -25.70 -40.80
CA VAL A 130 25.45 -26.58 -39.98
C VAL A 130 24.56 -27.60 -39.28
N LYS A 131 24.82 -28.87 -39.55
CA LYS A 131 24.07 -29.99 -38.98
C LYS A 131 24.78 -30.51 -37.74
N GLN A 132 24.01 -30.75 -36.67
CA GLN A 132 24.45 -31.46 -35.49
C GLN A 132 23.53 -32.63 -35.22
N ILE A 133 24.10 -33.84 -35.18
CA ILE A 133 23.40 -35.03 -34.71
C ILE A 133 23.53 -35.08 -33.20
N ILE A 134 22.41 -35.16 -32.49
CA ILE A 134 22.33 -35.30 -31.04
C ILE A 134 21.94 -36.74 -30.74
N THR A 135 22.76 -37.44 -29.97
CA THR A 135 22.55 -38.89 -29.71
C THR A 135 22.41 -39.13 -28.22
N ALA A 136 21.36 -39.84 -27.81
CA ALA A 136 21.17 -40.29 -26.43
C ALA A 136 21.33 -41.81 -26.36
N THR A 137 22.00 -42.29 -25.31
CA THR A 137 22.11 -43.72 -24.97
C THR A 137 21.93 -43.93 -23.47
N THR A 138 21.15 -44.94 -23.06
CA THR A 138 21.02 -45.33 -21.65
C THR A 138 22.03 -46.42 -21.27
N THR A 139 22.42 -46.42 -20.00
CA THR A 139 23.13 -47.53 -19.35
C THR A 139 22.48 -47.76 -18.00
N ASN A 140 21.94 -48.96 -17.77
CA ASN A 140 21.29 -49.32 -16.51
C ASN A 140 22.24 -50.13 -15.63
N VAL A 141 22.22 -49.90 -14.32
CA VAL A 141 23.06 -50.58 -13.32
C VAL A 141 22.18 -51.42 -12.39
N GLY A 142 22.54 -52.69 -12.20
CA GLY A 142 21.90 -53.59 -11.24
C GLY A 142 20.62 -54.28 -11.73
N CYS A 143 20.35 -54.34 -13.04
CA CYS A 143 19.17 -55.02 -13.59
C CYS A 143 19.49 -56.47 -14.01
N ASN A 144 18.51 -57.37 -13.88
CA ASN A 144 18.61 -58.76 -14.36
C ASN A 144 18.50 -58.90 -15.89
N VAL A 145 18.11 -57.84 -16.61
CA VAL A 145 18.04 -57.81 -18.09
C VAL A 145 18.62 -56.49 -18.59
N ALA A 146 19.62 -56.55 -19.47
CA ALA A 146 20.22 -55.36 -20.07
C ALA A 146 19.27 -54.78 -21.14
N SER A 147 18.58 -53.69 -20.83
CA SER A 147 17.80 -52.91 -21.80
C SER A 147 18.51 -51.58 -22.10
N ASN A 148 19.27 -51.55 -23.20
CA ASN A 148 19.86 -50.30 -23.69
C ASN A 148 18.86 -49.63 -24.65
N GLN A 149 18.54 -48.37 -24.38
CA GLN A 149 17.81 -47.50 -25.30
C GLN A 149 18.79 -46.56 -25.97
N SER A 150 18.61 -46.34 -27.26
CA SER A 150 19.38 -45.36 -28.02
C SER A 150 18.48 -44.66 -29.02
N GLY A 151 18.76 -43.39 -29.28
CA GLY A 151 18.07 -42.61 -30.30
C GLY A 151 18.89 -41.39 -30.69
N SER A 152 18.56 -40.81 -31.84
CA SER A 152 19.23 -39.62 -32.34
C SER A 152 18.26 -38.67 -33.03
N ILE A 153 18.52 -37.37 -32.93
CA ILE A 153 17.81 -36.30 -33.65
C ILE A 153 18.82 -35.38 -34.35
N GLU A 154 18.44 -34.79 -35.48
CA GLU A 154 19.27 -33.82 -36.21
C GLU A 154 18.77 -32.39 -35.95
N ALA A 155 19.66 -31.52 -35.49
CA ALA A 155 19.45 -30.08 -35.42
C ALA A 155 20.24 -29.39 -36.53
N ILE A 156 19.62 -28.46 -37.25
CA ILE A 156 20.22 -27.68 -38.33
C ILE A 156 20.23 -26.21 -37.92
N SER A 157 21.38 -25.55 -37.92
CA SER A 157 21.48 -24.13 -37.58
C SER A 157 20.74 -23.27 -38.61
N LEU A 158 20.00 -22.29 -38.11
CA LEU A 158 19.37 -21.24 -38.90
C LEU A 158 19.55 -19.90 -38.18
N SER A 159 20.16 -18.92 -38.83
CA SER A 159 20.33 -17.58 -38.24
C SER A 159 19.04 -16.78 -38.44
N PRO A 160 18.39 -16.29 -37.38
CA PRO A 160 17.38 -15.26 -37.52
C PRO A 160 18.04 -13.98 -38.08
N ASN A 161 17.34 -13.30 -39.01
CA ASN A 161 17.83 -12.05 -39.59
C ASN A 161 17.57 -10.90 -38.60
N ASN A 162 18.59 -10.55 -37.81
CA ASN A 162 18.46 -9.54 -36.76
C ASN A 162 19.19 -8.24 -37.07
N ALA A 163 19.84 -8.11 -38.23
CA ALA A 163 20.37 -6.82 -38.63
C ALA A 163 19.22 -5.92 -39.08
N ILE A 164 19.07 -4.81 -38.38
CA ILE A 164 17.99 -3.85 -38.60
C ILE A 164 18.62 -2.57 -39.11
N VAL A 165 18.09 -2.09 -40.24
CA VAL A 165 18.26 -0.72 -40.65
C VAL A 165 16.98 0.03 -40.29
N GLU A 166 17.08 1.07 -39.47
CA GLU A 166 15.96 1.94 -39.17
C GLU A 166 16.22 3.31 -39.78
N MET A 167 15.15 3.95 -40.22
CA MET A 167 15.19 5.32 -40.72
C MET A 167 14.21 6.15 -39.91
N ASN A 168 14.75 7.07 -39.14
CA ASN A 168 14.00 8.02 -38.33
C ASN A 168 14.02 9.40 -39.00
N GLU A 169 12.83 9.97 -39.11
CA GLU A 169 12.64 11.35 -39.52
C GLU A 169 12.53 12.20 -38.26
N ASN A 170 13.30 13.27 -38.17
CA ASN A 170 13.30 14.13 -36.98
C ASN A 170 12.10 15.09 -36.88
N TYR A 171 11.03 14.91 -37.68
CA TYR A 171 9.91 15.86 -37.74
C TYR A 171 8.52 15.26 -37.68
N GLU A 172 7.69 15.89 -36.85
CA GLU A 172 6.26 15.64 -36.75
C GLU A 172 5.48 16.38 -37.85
N LYS A 173 4.66 15.63 -38.61
CA LYS A 173 3.36 15.97 -39.22
C LYS A 173 3.20 17.24 -40.09
N GLN A 174 4.22 18.05 -40.37
CA GLN A 174 4.08 19.18 -41.30
C GLN A 174 4.50 18.81 -42.73
N PRO A 175 3.81 19.34 -43.76
CA PRO A 175 4.22 19.12 -45.15
C PRO A 175 5.58 19.77 -45.43
N PHE A 176 6.40 19.11 -46.25
CA PHE A 176 7.73 19.62 -46.62
C PHE A 176 7.61 20.69 -47.71
N CYS A 177 8.34 21.79 -47.55
CA CYS A 177 8.40 22.88 -48.52
C CYS A 177 9.57 22.67 -49.49
N PRO A 178 9.46 23.04 -50.77
CA PRO A 178 10.57 22.97 -51.71
C PRO A 178 11.78 23.80 -51.23
N ARG A 179 13.00 23.32 -51.51
CA ARG A 179 14.30 23.83 -51.03
C ARG A 179 14.58 23.71 -49.52
N LYS A 180 13.65 23.16 -48.74
CA LYS A 180 13.92 22.80 -47.33
C LYS A 180 15.01 21.74 -47.25
N ILE A 181 15.96 21.88 -46.32
CA ILE A 181 16.95 20.83 -46.04
C ILE A 181 16.29 19.81 -45.13
N ILE A 182 16.16 18.58 -45.60
CA ILE A 182 15.57 17.46 -44.85
C ILE A 182 16.68 16.58 -44.30
N LYS A 183 16.65 16.34 -42.99
CA LYS A 183 17.55 15.42 -42.29
C LYS A 183 16.87 14.06 -42.10
N TYR A 184 17.50 13.00 -42.62
CA TYR A 184 17.15 11.61 -42.28
C TYR A 184 18.23 11.00 -41.41
N THR A 185 17.82 10.40 -40.30
CA THR A 185 18.73 9.66 -39.42
C THR A 185 18.59 8.17 -39.71
N MET A 186 19.68 7.53 -40.10
CA MET A 186 19.75 6.11 -40.40
C MET A 186 20.48 5.39 -39.28
N HIS A 187 19.89 4.34 -38.75
CA HIS A 187 20.47 3.49 -37.72
C HIS A 187 20.74 2.11 -38.31
N ALA A 188 22.00 1.71 -38.36
CA ALA A 188 22.41 0.37 -38.71
C ALA A 188 22.78 -0.36 -37.42
N SER A 189 22.08 -1.44 -37.10
CA SER A 189 22.28 -2.17 -35.86
C SER A 189 22.15 -3.67 -36.07
N ASN A 190 22.81 -4.43 -35.19
CA ASN A 190 22.67 -5.88 -35.10
C ASN A 190 22.31 -6.24 -33.64
N PRO A 191 21.09 -5.88 -33.20
CA PRO A 191 20.63 -6.12 -31.85
C PRO A 191 20.51 -7.62 -31.56
N LEU A 192 20.60 -7.95 -30.26
CA LEU A 192 20.48 -9.30 -29.71
C LEU A 192 21.73 -10.16 -29.96
N ASN A 193 22.05 -11.07 -29.04
CA ASN A 193 23.13 -12.06 -29.19
C ASN A 193 22.79 -13.21 -30.16
N GLN A 194 21.92 -12.94 -31.13
CA GLN A 194 21.35 -13.92 -32.06
C GLN A 194 21.68 -13.46 -33.49
N GLY A 195 22.35 -14.30 -34.27
CA GLY A 195 22.75 -13.98 -35.65
C GLY A 195 24.26 -14.13 -35.90
N PHE A 196 24.80 -13.29 -36.79
CA PHE A 196 26.20 -13.26 -37.21
C PHE A 196 26.74 -11.82 -37.18
N ASN A 197 28.05 -11.66 -37.02
CA ASN A 197 28.67 -10.35 -37.22
C ASN A 197 28.72 -10.02 -38.72
N ILE A 198 28.55 -8.74 -39.07
CA ILE A 198 28.47 -8.29 -40.47
C ILE A 198 29.72 -7.48 -40.77
N GLY A 199 30.51 -7.95 -41.73
CA GLY A 199 31.72 -7.30 -42.21
C GLY A 199 31.48 -6.58 -43.53
N LYS A 200 32.35 -5.62 -43.85
CA LYS A 200 32.29 -4.83 -45.11
C LYS A 200 30.91 -4.20 -45.33
N VAL A 201 30.36 -3.64 -44.26
CA VAL A 201 28.99 -3.13 -44.26
C VAL A 201 28.90 -1.88 -45.12
N LYS A 202 27.88 -1.83 -45.97
CA LYS A 202 27.53 -0.65 -46.75
C LYS A 202 26.08 -0.28 -46.49
N LEU A 203 25.84 1.02 -46.33
CA LEU A 203 24.48 1.57 -46.38
C LEU A 203 24.20 2.06 -47.78
N ARG A 204 23.04 1.65 -48.30
CA ARG A 204 22.54 2.03 -49.62
C ARG A 204 21.25 2.81 -49.42
N VAL A 205 21.29 4.09 -49.75
CA VAL A 205 20.14 4.99 -49.66
C VAL A 205 19.65 5.30 -51.07
N GLU A 206 18.40 4.97 -51.34
CA GLU A 206 17.71 5.26 -52.59
C GLU A 206 16.80 6.46 -52.39
N VAL A 207 17.09 7.54 -53.11
CA VAL A 207 16.29 8.77 -53.10
C VAL A 207 15.93 9.13 -54.54
N GLU A 208 14.86 9.87 -54.74
CA GLU A 208 14.49 10.28 -56.11
C GLU A 208 15.61 11.08 -56.77
N LYS A 209 15.81 10.87 -58.08
CA LYS A 209 16.89 11.49 -58.87
C LYS A 209 16.85 13.02 -58.82
N CYS A 210 15.67 13.61 -58.62
CA CYS A 210 15.51 15.05 -58.56
C CYS A 210 15.92 15.65 -57.20
N ALA A 211 16.15 14.84 -56.18
CA ALA A 211 16.69 15.32 -54.91
C ALA A 211 18.17 15.70 -55.07
N THR A 212 18.67 16.61 -54.24
CA THR A 212 20.10 16.94 -54.15
C THR A 212 20.60 16.48 -52.79
N VAL A 213 21.57 15.57 -52.78
CA VAL A 213 22.20 15.09 -51.53
C VAL A 213 23.26 16.10 -51.13
N MET A 214 23.02 16.81 -50.04
CA MET A 214 23.91 17.86 -49.55
C MET A 214 25.14 17.28 -48.85
N GLY A 215 24.98 16.13 -48.18
CA GLY A 215 26.08 15.39 -47.56
C GLY A 215 25.60 14.28 -46.63
N VAL A 216 26.54 13.39 -46.27
CA VAL A 216 26.33 12.28 -45.33
C VAL A 216 27.32 12.42 -44.18
N TYR A 217 26.84 12.29 -42.95
CA TYR A 217 27.64 12.54 -41.76
C TYR A 217 27.43 11.46 -40.71
N LYS A 218 28.44 11.19 -39.90
CA LYS A 218 28.28 10.38 -38.68
C LYS A 218 27.42 11.16 -37.68
N ASN A 219 26.33 10.57 -37.19
CA ASN A 219 25.43 11.22 -36.22
C ASN A 219 26.22 11.64 -34.96
N ASN A 220 25.85 12.78 -34.36
CA ASN A 220 26.46 13.47 -33.21
C ASN A 220 27.89 13.99 -33.40
N THR A 221 28.71 13.36 -34.24
CA THR A 221 30.10 13.80 -34.49
C THR A 221 30.21 14.70 -35.73
N TYR A 222 29.23 14.61 -36.62
CA TYR A 222 29.16 15.33 -37.89
C TYR A 222 30.43 15.24 -38.74
N ALA A 223 31.21 14.16 -38.55
CA ALA A 223 32.32 13.84 -39.42
C ALA A 223 31.78 13.44 -40.81
N SER A 224 32.24 14.13 -41.84
CA SER A 224 31.84 13.86 -43.23
C SER A 224 32.17 12.42 -43.60
N VAL A 225 31.21 11.75 -44.22
CA VAL A 225 31.38 10.46 -44.90
C VAL A 225 31.37 10.78 -46.39
N ASN A 226 32.24 10.14 -47.16
CA ASN A 226 32.31 10.35 -48.61
C ASN A 226 31.43 9.29 -49.31
N PRO A 227 30.17 9.60 -49.66
CA PRO A 227 29.34 8.64 -50.38
C PRO A 227 29.71 8.56 -51.86
N VAL A 228 29.48 7.38 -52.44
CA VAL A 228 29.42 7.18 -53.89
C VAL A 228 27.97 7.41 -54.32
N ILE A 229 27.74 8.43 -55.14
CA ILE A 229 26.40 8.76 -55.66
C ILE A 229 26.32 8.30 -57.12
N THR A 230 25.39 7.40 -57.41
CA THR A 230 25.11 6.90 -58.77
C THR A 230 23.64 7.13 -59.12
N SER A 231 23.32 7.28 -60.39
CA SER A 231 21.93 7.42 -60.85
C SER A 231 21.48 6.16 -61.59
N ASN A 232 20.33 5.60 -61.23
CA ASN A 232 19.71 4.45 -61.89
C ASN A 232 18.21 4.72 -62.14
N GLY A 233 17.85 5.06 -63.37
CA GLY A 233 16.47 5.40 -63.72
C GLY A 233 15.98 6.67 -63.01
N SER A 234 14.86 6.56 -62.30
CA SER A 234 14.22 7.65 -61.52
C SER A 234 14.78 7.83 -60.10
N VAL A 235 15.76 7.01 -59.72
CA VAL A 235 16.35 6.99 -58.37
C VAL A 235 17.85 7.29 -58.47
N GLN A 236 18.38 8.05 -57.52
CA GLN A 236 19.81 8.11 -57.25
C GLN A 236 20.13 7.26 -56.00
N ILE A 237 21.22 6.52 -56.09
CA ILE A 237 21.72 5.63 -55.05
C ILE A 237 22.91 6.31 -54.39
N VAL A 238 22.81 6.53 -53.09
CA VAL A 238 23.88 7.03 -52.22
C VAL A 238 24.41 5.84 -51.43
N GLU A 239 25.62 5.40 -51.74
CA GLU A 239 26.25 4.26 -51.07
C GLU A 239 27.50 4.71 -50.29
N PHE A 240 27.65 4.25 -49.04
CA PHE A 240 28.84 4.54 -48.25
C PHE A 240 29.18 3.42 -47.28
N ASP A 241 30.47 3.30 -46.97
CA ASP A 241 31.00 2.28 -46.07
C ASP A 241 30.67 2.61 -44.61
N VAL A 242 30.32 1.58 -43.86
CA VAL A 242 30.04 1.60 -42.42
C VAL A 242 30.99 0.61 -41.73
N PRO A 243 31.51 0.92 -40.54
CA PRO A 243 32.31 -0.04 -39.78
C PRO A 243 31.54 -1.34 -39.54
N ASP A 244 32.28 -2.45 -39.39
CA ASP A 244 31.70 -3.76 -39.12
C ASP A 244 30.70 -3.72 -37.95
N ILE A 245 29.56 -4.37 -38.14
CA ILE A 245 28.47 -4.39 -37.16
C ILE A 245 28.50 -5.74 -36.42
N MET A 246 29.08 -5.68 -35.22
CA MET A 246 29.18 -6.82 -34.31
C MET A 246 27.88 -7.06 -33.56
N LEU A 247 27.57 -8.33 -33.28
CA LEU A 247 26.52 -8.75 -32.34
C LEU A 247 26.79 -8.12 -30.97
N SER A 248 25.76 -7.51 -30.39
CA SER A 248 25.87 -6.90 -29.07
C SER A 248 24.53 -6.91 -28.34
N ILE A 249 24.55 -7.31 -27.07
CA ILE A 249 23.41 -7.19 -26.15
C ILE A 249 23.04 -5.74 -25.84
N TYR A 250 23.98 -4.81 -25.99
CA TYR A 250 23.78 -3.38 -25.68
C TYR A 250 23.48 -2.54 -26.93
N GLY A 251 23.28 -3.17 -28.10
CA GLY A 251 23.00 -2.49 -29.35
C GLY A 251 24.22 -1.71 -29.87
N ASN A 252 25.05 -2.36 -30.71
CA ASN A 252 26.09 -1.65 -31.44
C ASN A 252 25.48 -0.90 -32.63
N THR A 253 24.73 0.15 -32.34
CA THR A 253 24.04 0.97 -33.35
C THR A 253 25.01 2.00 -33.92
N LYS A 254 25.20 1.97 -35.25
CA LYS A 254 25.90 3.01 -35.99
C LYS A 254 24.86 3.92 -36.62
N SER A 255 24.97 5.21 -36.33
CA SER A 255 23.98 6.21 -36.74
C SER A 255 24.60 7.21 -37.71
N TYR A 256 23.89 7.51 -38.79
CA TYR A 256 24.32 8.43 -39.83
C TYR A 256 23.20 9.39 -40.20
N ASP A 257 23.57 10.63 -40.48
CA ASP A 257 22.67 11.69 -40.90
C ASP A 257 22.90 11.97 -42.39
N ILE A 258 21.85 11.87 -43.20
CA ILE A 258 21.86 12.32 -44.60
C ILE A 258 20.97 13.55 -44.75
N TYR A 259 21.49 14.57 -45.41
CA TYR A 259 20.79 15.81 -45.65
C TYR A 259 20.47 15.93 -47.14
N ILE A 260 19.19 16.19 -47.43
CA ILE A 260 18.65 16.16 -48.79
C ILE A 260 17.84 17.43 -49.03
N VAL A 261 17.95 17.99 -50.24
CA VAL A 261 17.15 19.14 -50.68
C VAL A 261 16.37 18.75 -51.94
N TYR A 262 15.08 19.06 -51.98
CA TYR A 262 14.26 18.91 -53.19
C TYR A 262 14.10 20.27 -53.89
N PRO A 263 14.31 20.40 -55.22
CA PRO A 263 14.26 21.68 -55.94
C PRO A 263 12.87 22.33 -55.96
N CYS A 264 12.80 23.66 -56.13
CA CYS A 264 11.52 24.38 -56.36
C CYS A 264 10.93 24.01 -57.73
N LEU A 265 9.60 23.90 -57.79
CA LEU A 265 8.80 23.71 -59.01
C LEU A 265 8.78 24.97 -59.87
N ASN A 266 9.87 25.31 -60.52
CA ASN A 266 9.87 26.36 -61.53
C ASN A 266 10.17 25.73 -62.89
N GLY A 267 9.10 25.34 -63.59
CA GLY A 267 9.04 25.19 -65.05
C GLY A 267 10.01 24.19 -65.71
N ASN A 268 9.43 23.13 -66.28
CA ASN A 268 9.98 22.24 -67.33
C ASN A 268 10.77 20.99 -66.93
N ASN A 269 11.14 20.77 -65.67
CA ASN A 269 11.59 19.43 -65.22
C ASN A 269 10.44 18.67 -64.55
N SER A 270 9.81 17.75 -65.30
CA SER A 270 8.68 16.93 -64.85
C SER A 270 9.02 15.88 -63.78
N ASP A 271 10.29 15.68 -63.47
CA ASP A 271 10.73 14.59 -62.58
C ASP A 271 10.49 14.86 -61.09
N CYS A 272 10.12 16.09 -60.70
CA CYS A 272 10.01 16.50 -59.29
C CYS A 272 8.67 17.20 -58.95
N THR A 273 7.54 16.69 -59.43
CA THR A 273 6.18 17.22 -59.15
C THR A 273 5.79 17.20 -57.65
N THR A 274 4.77 18.00 -57.29
CA THR A 274 4.01 17.84 -56.02
C THR A 274 3.59 16.39 -55.84
N GLY A 275 3.71 15.87 -54.63
CA GLY A 275 3.34 14.48 -54.36
C GLY A 275 4.11 13.84 -53.22
N ARG A 276 3.85 12.54 -53.05
CA ARG A 276 4.51 11.72 -52.04
C ARG A 276 5.87 11.27 -52.59
N LYS A 277 6.92 11.61 -51.86
CA LYS A 277 8.32 11.31 -52.16
C LYS A 277 8.80 10.17 -51.30
N TYR A 278 9.66 9.33 -51.86
CA TYR A 278 10.15 8.14 -51.19
C TYR A 278 11.65 8.22 -50.97
N ILE A 279 12.07 7.81 -49.79
CA ILE A 279 13.44 7.48 -49.46
C ILE A 279 13.43 6.04 -48.95
N SER A 280 14.37 5.23 -49.41
CA SER A 280 14.55 3.89 -48.85
C SER A 280 15.99 3.65 -48.49
N VAL A 281 16.21 2.88 -47.43
CA VAL A 281 17.54 2.49 -46.98
C VAL A 281 17.60 0.97 -46.89
N SER A 282 18.68 0.39 -47.39
CA SER A 282 19.07 -0.99 -47.12
C SER A 282 20.53 -1.06 -46.68
N MET A 283 20.88 -2.17 -46.07
CA MET A 283 22.22 -2.47 -45.64
C MET A 283 22.70 -3.74 -46.34
N THR A 284 23.89 -3.68 -46.93
CA THR A 284 24.56 -4.85 -47.52
C THR A 284 25.87 -5.13 -46.80
N GLY A 285 26.36 -6.35 -46.89
CA GLY A 285 27.64 -6.75 -46.30
C GLY A 285 27.93 -8.24 -46.49
N GLU A 286 28.84 -8.78 -45.69
CA GLU A 286 29.19 -10.20 -45.67
C GLU A 286 29.04 -10.77 -44.25
N LYS A 287 28.48 -11.99 -44.13
CA LYS A 287 28.47 -12.72 -42.85
C LYS A 287 29.92 -13.08 -42.47
N MET A 288 30.46 -12.45 -41.43
CA MET A 288 31.83 -12.71 -41.00
C MET A 288 32.03 -14.17 -40.58
N GLY A 289 33.10 -14.79 -41.07
CA GLY A 289 33.42 -16.21 -40.82
C GLY A 289 32.87 -17.19 -41.86
N CYS A 290 31.85 -16.82 -42.63
CA CYS A 290 31.24 -17.69 -43.65
C CYS A 290 31.38 -17.14 -45.08
N GLY A 291 31.64 -15.84 -45.26
CA GLY A 291 31.82 -15.20 -46.58
C GLY A 291 30.54 -15.12 -47.43
N ILE A 292 29.38 -15.36 -46.82
CA ILE A 292 28.08 -15.35 -47.51
C ILE A 292 27.60 -13.89 -47.62
N PRO A 293 27.15 -13.43 -48.81
CA PRO A 293 26.55 -12.10 -48.95
C PRO A 293 25.33 -11.90 -48.05
N PHE A 294 25.17 -10.68 -47.57
CA PHE A 294 24.07 -10.27 -46.71
C PHE A 294 23.42 -8.99 -47.27
N GLU A 295 22.08 -8.96 -47.26
CA GLU A 295 21.30 -7.77 -47.59
C GLU A 295 20.06 -7.73 -46.66
N THR A 296 19.81 -6.58 -46.03
CA THR A 296 18.55 -6.36 -45.29
C THR A 296 17.41 -6.08 -46.24
N GLU A 297 16.18 -6.31 -45.76
CA GLU A 297 15.01 -5.73 -46.43
C GLU A 297 15.12 -4.21 -46.51
N LYS A 298 14.56 -3.63 -47.58
CA LYS A 298 14.52 -2.18 -47.78
C LYS A 298 13.51 -1.55 -46.82
N VAL A 299 13.96 -0.57 -46.04
CA VAL A 299 13.08 0.25 -45.22
C VAL A 299 12.76 1.53 -45.97
N THR A 300 11.51 1.68 -46.40
CA THR A 300 11.03 2.82 -47.17
C THR A 300 10.21 3.76 -46.28
N LYS A 301 10.55 5.05 -46.29
CA LYS A 301 9.71 6.12 -45.76
C LYS A 301 9.18 6.98 -46.89
N SER A 302 8.02 7.56 -46.68
CA SER A 302 7.37 8.40 -47.67
C SER A 302 6.87 9.69 -47.03
N HIS A 303 7.09 10.82 -47.68
CA HIS A 303 6.68 12.13 -47.20
C HIS A 303 5.94 12.92 -48.27
N LEU A 304 5.00 13.77 -47.86
CA LEU A 304 4.26 14.63 -48.79
C LEU A 304 4.99 15.99 -48.90
N ILE A 305 5.43 16.34 -50.11
CA ILE A 305 5.90 17.70 -50.40
C ILE A 305 4.69 18.52 -50.84
N SER A 306 4.36 19.57 -50.06
CA SER A 306 3.29 20.52 -50.40
C SER A 306 3.89 21.83 -50.91
N THR A 307 3.20 22.44 -51.86
CA THR A 307 3.54 23.77 -52.39
C THR A 307 2.53 24.83 -51.97
N GLU A 308 1.58 24.51 -51.08
CA GLU A 308 0.60 25.48 -50.60
C GLU A 308 1.24 26.51 -49.66
N SER A 309 1.22 27.77 -50.07
CA SER A 309 1.86 28.88 -49.33
C SER A 309 1.32 29.07 -47.90
N ALA A 310 0.08 28.64 -47.64
CA ALA A 310 -0.57 28.75 -46.33
C ALA A 310 0.05 27.85 -45.25
N THR A 311 0.63 26.69 -45.62
CA THR A 311 1.32 25.78 -44.68
C THR A 311 2.83 25.99 -44.66
N CYS A 312 3.40 26.52 -45.74
CA CYS A 312 4.83 26.79 -45.90
C CYS A 312 5.27 28.22 -45.54
N GLY A 313 4.36 29.09 -45.07
CA GLY A 313 4.65 30.42 -44.53
C GLY A 313 5.62 31.27 -45.36
N ASN A 314 5.15 32.00 -46.38
CA ASN A 314 5.94 32.99 -47.15
C ASN A 314 7.40 32.61 -47.48
N VAL A 315 7.71 31.34 -47.72
CA VAL A 315 8.98 30.95 -48.33
C VAL A 315 8.91 31.33 -49.81
N ASN A 316 9.26 32.58 -50.11
CA ASN A 316 9.46 33.01 -51.49
C ASN A 316 10.63 32.20 -52.07
N CYS A 317 10.37 31.33 -53.05
CA CYS A 317 11.40 30.67 -53.88
C CYS A 317 12.15 31.72 -54.72
N ILE A 318 12.94 32.60 -54.10
CA ILE A 318 13.81 33.53 -54.82
C ILE A 318 15.04 32.72 -55.29
N PRO A 319 15.42 32.76 -56.58
CA PRO A 319 16.65 32.13 -57.04
C PRO A 319 17.87 32.85 -56.43
N GLY A 320 18.73 32.12 -55.69
CA GLY A 320 20.08 32.60 -55.33
C GLY A 320 20.41 32.85 -53.86
N GLY A 321 19.69 32.28 -52.88
CA GLY A 321 20.07 32.39 -51.46
C GLY A 321 20.55 31.07 -50.87
N ASP A 322 21.86 30.93 -50.63
CA ASP A 322 22.47 29.85 -49.85
C ASP A 322 22.27 30.08 -48.34
N VAL A 323 21.03 29.95 -47.84
CA VAL A 323 20.69 30.37 -46.46
C VAL A 323 20.14 29.20 -45.65
N GLY A 324 20.69 28.99 -44.45
CA GLY A 324 20.25 27.95 -43.51
C GLY A 324 18.84 28.18 -42.95
N GLU A 325 18.20 27.12 -42.47
CA GLU A 325 16.84 27.15 -41.90
C GLU A 325 16.84 26.99 -40.38
N ILE A 326 15.81 27.52 -39.70
CA ILE A 326 15.53 27.22 -38.29
C ILE A 326 14.93 25.82 -38.19
N GLU A 327 15.64 24.87 -37.57
CA GLU A 327 15.09 23.53 -37.34
C GLU A 327 13.95 23.59 -36.28
N LYS A 328 14.14 24.17 -35.10
CA LYS A 328 13.06 24.17 -34.09
C LYS A 328 13.20 25.23 -33.00
N ILE A 329 12.24 26.13 -32.86
CA ILE A 329 12.05 26.82 -31.58
C ILE A 329 11.09 25.95 -30.74
N ALA A 330 11.49 25.53 -29.54
CA ALA A 330 10.76 24.52 -28.77
C ALA A 330 10.78 24.82 -27.27
N LEU A 331 9.63 24.72 -26.60
CA LEU A 331 9.62 24.70 -25.13
C LEU A 331 10.10 23.36 -24.59
N TYR A 332 10.84 23.42 -23.49
CA TYR A 332 11.10 22.23 -22.67
C TYR A 332 10.01 22.09 -21.61
N ASN A 333 8.75 22.05 -22.06
CA ASN A 333 7.62 21.56 -21.29
C ASN A 333 6.86 20.58 -22.18
N SER A 334 6.61 19.37 -21.68
CA SER A 334 5.96 18.28 -22.42
C SER A 334 4.56 18.63 -22.95
N SER A 335 3.93 19.70 -22.45
CA SER A 335 2.57 20.11 -22.85
C SER A 335 2.50 21.11 -24.01
N GLY A 336 3.60 21.73 -24.42
CA GLY A 336 3.58 22.77 -25.47
C GLY A 336 2.94 24.10 -25.04
N THR A 337 2.69 24.28 -23.75
CA THR A 337 2.11 25.48 -23.12
C THR A 337 3.01 25.99 -21.98
N PHE A 338 2.93 27.29 -21.66
CA PHE A 338 3.58 27.82 -20.47
C PHE A 338 2.74 27.53 -19.23
N ALA A 339 3.37 27.24 -18.09
CA ALA A 339 2.63 27.01 -16.86
C ALA A 339 1.78 28.24 -16.52
N CYS A 340 0.60 28.05 -15.93
CA CYS A 340 -0.16 29.19 -15.41
C CYS A 340 0.77 30.02 -14.49
N PRO A 341 0.74 31.36 -14.53
CA PRO A 341 1.36 32.23 -13.55
C PRO A 341 0.65 32.07 -12.20
N VAL A 342 0.80 30.90 -11.60
CA VAL A 342 0.39 30.64 -10.22
C VAL A 342 1.41 31.31 -9.33
N ALA A 343 0.94 32.21 -8.47
CA ALA A 343 1.75 32.82 -7.41
C ALA A 343 2.33 31.80 -6.39
N CYS A 344 2.02 30.50 -6.52
CA CYS A 344 2.26 29.46 -5.53
C CYS A 344 3.63 28.78 -5.63
N LEU A 345 4.32 28.89 -6.77
CA LEU A 345 5.63 28.25 -6.96
C LEU A 345 6.61 29.24 -7.61
N ASN A 346 7.80 29.35 -7.04
CA ASN A 346 9.00 29.86 -7.71
C ASN A 346 9.47 28.85 -8.79
N ALA A 347 8.55 28.33 -9.60
CA ALA A 347 8.90 27.46 -10.71
C ALA A 347 9.47 28.36 -11.80
N TRP A 348 10.78 28.24 -12.04
CA TRP A 348 11.40 28.86 -13.20
C TRP A 348 10.84 28.18 -14.45
N ASP A 349 10.16 28.95 -15.29
CA ASP A 349 9.82 28.50 -16.63
C ASP A 349 11.04 28.70 -17.55
N ARG A 350 11.21 27.79 -18.52
CA ARG A 350 12.35 27.79 -19.44
C ARG A 350 11.88 27.85 -20.89
N ALA A 351 12.25 28.92 -21.57
CA ALA A 351 12.17 29.01 -23.02
C ALA A 351 13.47 28.48 -23.64
N VAL A 352 13.35 27.62 -24.66
CA VAL A 352 14.49 27.08 -25.39
C VAL A 352 14.37 27.38 -26.88
N VAL A 353 15.42 27.92 -27.46
CA VAL A 353 15.56 28.13 -28.90
C VAL A 353 16.63 27.18 -29.41
N ARG A 354 16.25 26.16 -30.19
CA ARG A 354 17.20 25.26 -30.86
C ARG A 354 17.40 25.70 -32.29
N LEU A 355 18.51 26.37 -32.52
CA LEU A 355 18.94 26.68 -33.87
C LEU A 355 19.76 25.50 -34.39
N SER A 356 19.32 24.89 -35.48
CA SER A 356 20.19 23.93 -36.16
C SER A 356 20.62 24.48 -37.49
N ILE A 357 21.91 24.76 -37.60
CA ILE A 357 22.52 25.25 -38.82
C ILE A 357 23.16 24.05 -39.49
N PRO A 358 22.65 23.56 -40.63
CA PRO A 358 23.28 22.44 -41.32
C PRO A 358 24.78 22.67 -41.55
N PRO A 359 25.63 21.63 -41.54
CA PRO A 359 27.09 21.79 -41.60
C PRO A 359 27.63 22.31 -42.96
N PHE A 360 26.75 22.74 -43.87
CA PHE A 360 27.06 23.02 -45.28
C PHE A 360 27.67 24.40 -45.58
N ASN A 361 27.98 25.23 -44.57
CA ASN A 361 28.66 26.51 -44.84
C ASN A 361 29.63 26.93 -43.71
N PRO A 362 30.92 26.58 -43.82
CA PRO A 362 31.93 26.90 -42.79
C PRO A 362 32.30 28.39 -42.70
N ASN A 363 31.73 29.28 -43.52
CA ASN A 363 32.16 30.68 -43.64
C ASN A 363 31.36 31.70 -42.81
N PHE A 364 30.46 31.26 -41.93
CA PHE A 364 29.79 32.18 -41.01
C PHE A 364 30.72 32.58 -39.85
N THR A 365 31.19 33.81 -39.85
CA THR A 365 31.94 34.46 -38.75
C THR A 365 31.12 35.63 -38.17
N ASN A 366 31.49 36.13 -36.98
CA ASN A 366 30.80 37.23 -36.28
C ASN A 366 29.28 37.02 -36.16
N ARG A 367 28.88 35.96 -35.46
CA ARG A 367 27.50 35.50 -35.34
C ARG A 367 26.83 36.19 -34.16
N VAL A 368 25.62 36.70 -34.37
CA VAL A 368 24.81 37.32 -33.32
C VAL A 368 23.40 36.75 -33.37
N ALA A 369 22.99 36.09 -32.30
CA ALA A 369 21.63 35.62 -32.08
C ALA A 369 20.92 36.54 -31.08
N THR A 370 19.80 37.15 -31.47
CA THR A 370 19.03 38.07 -30.65
C THR A 370 17.64 37.50 -30.40
N VAL A 371 17.22 37.49 -29.14
CA VAL A 371 15.87 37.08 -28.70
C VAL A 371 15.17 38.27 -28.06
N ASP A 372 14.01 38.68 -28.60
CA ASP A 372 13.13 39.67 -27.98
C ASP A 372 12.28 38.99 -26.87
N ILE A 373 12.18 39.68 -25.73
CA ILE A 373 11.52 39.19 -24.51
C ILE A 373 10.12 39.82 -24.41
N PRO A 374 9.03 39.01 -24.32
CA PRO A 374 7.68 39.53 -24.18
C PRO A 374 7.46 40.28 -22.85
N ASN A 375 6.39 41.09 -22.79
CA ASN A 375 5.99 41.76 -21.55
C ASN A 375 5.48 40.74 -20.50
N GLY A 376 5.59 41.10 -19.22
CA GLY A 376 5.06 40.30 -18.11
C GLY A 376 5.97 39.19 -17.60
N ILE A 377 7.23 39.12 -18.07
CA ILE A 377 8.22 38.15 -17.58
C ILE A 377 9.51 38.83 -17.10
N ILE A 378 10.13 38.22 -16.08
CA ILE A 378 11.38 38.60 -15.43
C ILE A 378 12.43 37.56 -15.83
N ILE A 379 13.51 38.00 -16.49
CA ILE A 379 14.58 37.09 -16.90
C ILE A 379 15.46 36.75 -15.70
N SER A 380 15.57 35.46 -15.39
CA SER A 380 16.42 34.93 -14.31
C SER A 380 17.84 34.69 -14.81
N THR A 381 17.98 34.04 -15.98
CA THR A 381 19.28 33.78 -16.61
C THR A 381 19.10 33.40 -18.08
N ALA A 382 20.20 33.45 -18.84
CA ALA A 382 20.27 32.93 -20.19
C ALA A 382 21.64 32.29 -20.43
N PHE A 383 21.67 31.19 -21.18
CA PHE A 383 22.88 30.42 -21.42
C PHE A 383 22.77 29.61 -22.72
N VAL A 384 23.91 29.12 -23.20
CA VAL A 384 23.98 28.19 -24.34
C VAL A 384 24.31 26.80 -23.80
N ASN A 385 23.47 25.81 -24.08
CA ASN A 385 23.57 24.47 -23.46
C ASN A 385 24.77 23.66 -23.99
N GLU A 386 25.30 24.01 -25.16
CA GLU A 386 26.47 23.40 -25.78
C GLU A 386 27.67 24.33 -25.64
N ALA A 387 28.30 24.35 -24.48
CA ALA A 387 29.36 25.31 -24.16
C ALA A 387 30.60 25.24 -25.09
N ASN A 388 30.81 24.16 -25.84
CA ASN A 388 32.13 23.84 -26.41
C ASN A 388 32.14 23.32 -27.86
N SER A 389 31.12 23.60 -28.69
CA SER A 389 31.19 23.17 -30.10
C SER A 389 32.39 23.75 -30.85
N CYS A 390 33.02 24.81 -30.33
CA CYS A 390 34.27 25.34 -30.85
C CYS A 390 35.24 25.93 -29.80
N GLY A 391 35.05 25.60 -28.51
CA GLY A 391 36.00 25.93 -27.44
C GLY A 391 35.99 27.37 -26.90
N THR A 392 35.20 28.28 -27.48
CA THR A 392 35.01 29.66 -26.97
C THR A 392 33.59 29.87 -26.46
N PRO A 393 33.39 30.39 -25.23
CA PRO A 393 32.06 30.67 -24.69
C PRO A 393 31.37 31.83 -25.42
N TYR A 394 30.04 31.77 -25.52
CA TYR A 394 29.23 32.88 -26.03
C TYR A 394 29.28 34.08 -25.08
N ILE A 395 29.39 35.29 -25.63
CA ILE A 395 29.14 36.52 -24.88
C ILE A 395 27.62 36.75 -24.86
N ILE A 396 27.06 36.94 -23.67
CA ILE A 396 25.62 37.13 -23.47
C ILE A 396 25.37 38.55 -22.96
N ASN A 397 24.66 39.36 -23.75
CA ASN A 397 24.23 40.69 -23.35
C ASN A 397 22.72 40.71 -23.10
N TYR A 398 22.32 41.22 -21.95
CA TYR A 398 20.95 41.59 -21.64
C TYR A 398 20.76 43.06 -22.03
N ILE A 399 19.68 43.36 -22.74
CA ILE A 399 19.43 44.68 -23.32
C ILE A 399 18.08 45.19 -22.81
N ASP A 400 18.03 46.42 -22.29
CA ASP A 400 16.79 47.07 -21.88
C ASP A 400 16.05 47.75 -23.05
N ALA A 401 14.94 48.43 -22.76
CA ALA A 401 14.16 49.14 -23.77
C ALA A 401 14.91 50.34 -24.39
N GLN A 402 15.91 50.89 -23.70
CA GLN A 402 16.72 52.02 -24.12
C GLN A 402 17.95 51.58 -24.93
N GLY A 403 18.22 50.28 -25.01
CA GLY A 403 19.36 49.71 -25.72
C GLY A 403 20.62 49.57 -24.87
N ASN A 404 20.57 49.82 -23.56
CA ASN A 404 21.70 49.63 -22.67
C ASN A 404 22.02 48.14 -22.53
N LYS A 405 23.30 47.78 -22.58
CA LYS A 405 23.77 46.39 -22.51
C LYS A 405 24.49 46.10 -21.19
N GLN A 406 24.26 44.92 -20.61
CA GLN A 406 25.03 44.41 -19.48
C GLN A 406 25.11 42.88 -19.49
N SER A 407 26.03 42.31 -18.72
CA SER A 407 26.29 40.86 -18.68
C SER A 407 25.40 40.07 -17.69
N ARG A 408 24.43 40.75 -17.06
CA ARG A 408 23.45 40.15 -16.13
C ARG A 408 22.04 40.67 -16.46
N PRO A 409 20.97 39.93 -16.14
CA PRO A 409 19.62 40.44 -16.33
C PRO A 409 19.38 41.76 -15.60
N PHE A 410 18.62 42.67 -16.20
CA PHE A 410 18.13 43.85 -15.49
C PHE A 410 17.11 43.45 -14.42
N SER A 411 16.99 44.23 -13.35
CA SER A 411 16.02 43.97 -12.28
C SER A 411 14.58 44.02 -12.80
N GLY A 412 13.76 43.04 -12.40
CA GLY A 412 12.35 42.97 -12.80
C GLY A 412 12.16 42.74 -14.29
N THR A 413 11.22 43.45 -14.91
CA THR A 413 10.81 43.28 -16.32
C THR A 413 11.59 44.17 -17.30
N LEU A 414 12.70 44.76 -16.87
CA LEU A 414 13.45 45.73 -17.67
C LEU A 414 14.24 45.09 -18.83
N THR A 415 14.58 43.80 -18.74
CA THR A 415 15.25 43.08 -19.84
C THR A 415 14.28 42.90 -21.01
N ARG A 416 14.61 43.45 -22.18
CA ARG A 416 13.78 43.39 -23.40
C ARG A 416 14.38 42.57 -24.52
N LYS A 417 15.71 42.43 -24.57
CA LYS A 417 16.38 41.54 -25.51
C LYS A 417 17.54 40.80 -24.86
N ILE A 418 17.88 39.65 -25.42
CA ILE A 418 19.06 38.89 -25.06
C ILE A 418 19.84 38.63 -26.34
N GLU A 419 21.13 38.94 -26.32
CA GLU A 419 22.03 38.82 -27.47
C GLU A 419 23.14 37.82 -27.12
N PHE A 420 23.28 36.78 -27.95
CA PHE A 420 24.31 35.76 -27.85
C PHE A 420 25.30 35.95 -29.01
N ILE A 421 26.55 36.29 -28.69
CA ILE A 421 27.58 36.65 -29.65
C ILE A 421 28.70 35.60 -29.64
N THR A 422 29.13 35.16 -30.82
CA THR A 422 30.33 34.33 -31.01
C THR A 422 31.04 34.69 -32.31
N ASP A 423 32.35 34.81 -32.29
CA ASP A 423 33.22 34.99 -33.45
C ASP A 423 33.65 33.65 -34.09
N CYS A 424 33.28 32.55 -33.45
CA CYS A 424 33.77 31.24 -33.72
C CYS A 424 33.06 30.51 -34.88
N ILE A 425 33.81 29.66 -35.59
CA ILE A 425 33.26 28.76 -36.61
C ILE A 425 32.64 27.55 -35.90
N ILE A 426 31.31 27.52 -35.79
CA ILE A 426 30.59 26.39 -35.22
C ILE A 426 30.66 25.23 -36.21
N SER A 427 31.32 24.13 -35.81
CA SER A 427 31.43 22.88 -36.58
C SER A 427 30.27 21.92 -36.30
N THR A 428 29.54 22.12 -35.19
CA THR A 428 28.32 21.37 -34.88
C THR A 428 27.11 22.06 -35.51
N PRO A 429 26.15 21.30 -36.04
CA PRO A 429 25.00 21.87 -36.71
C PRO A 429 23.86 22.21 -35.76
N GLN A 430 24.06 22.20 -34.44
CA GLN A 430 23.04 22.56 -33.46
C GLN A 430 23.61 23.57 -32.44
N SER A 431 22.79 24.54 -32.06
CA SER A 431 23.07 25.54 -31.03
C SER A 431 21.78 25.75 -30.25
N GLN A 432 21.81 25.44 -28.96
CA GLN A 432 20.66 25.57 -28.08
C GLN A 432 20.82 26.78 -27.15
N PHE A 433 20.04 27.82 -27.40
CA PHE A 433 19.93 29.00 -26.53
C PHE A 433 18.81 28.79 -25.52
N CYS A 434 19.10 28.94 -24.23
CA CYS A 434 18.15 28.76 -23.13
C CYS A 434 17.94 30.08 -22.40
N ILE A 435 16.68 30.38 -22.07
CA ILE A 435 16.26 31.54 -21.30
C ILE A 435 15.37 31.06 -20.17
N ASP A 436 15.84 31.23 -18.93
CA ASP A 436 15.08 30.94 -17.72
C ASP A 436 14.41 32.23 -17.24
N PHE A 437 13.12 32.18 -16.96
CA PHE A 437 12.34 33.35 -16.56
C PHE A 437 11.29 33.01 -15.49
N ASN A 438 10.81 34.06 -14.84
CA ASN A 438 9.66 34.05 -13.94
C ASN A 438 8.58 35.02 -14.47
N TYR A 439 7.35 34.88 -14.00
CA TYR A 439 6.33 35.89 -14.27
C TYR A 439 6.51 37.13 -13.39
N ASP A 440 6.14 38.29 -13.91
CA ASP A 440 6.05 39.51 -13.12
C ASP A 440 4.96 39.36 -12.04
N PRO A 441 5.28 39.42 -10.75
CA PRO A 441 4.28 39.27 -9.69
C PRO A 441 3.31 40.47 -9.61
N VAL A 442 3.67 41.63 -10.19
CA VAL A 442 2.84 42.84 -10.19
C VAL A 442 1.89 42.85 -11.39
N SER A 443 2.31 42.28 -12.52
CA SER A 443 1.53 42.22 -13.76
C SER A 443 1.75 40.90 -14.50
N PRO A 444 1.29 39.77 -13.93
CA PRO A 444 1.44 38.48 -14.59
C PRO A 444 0.57 38.44 -15.86
N PRO A 445 1.06 37.85 -16.95
CA PRO A 445 0.27 37.69 -18.16
C PRO A 445 -0.95 36.80 -17.89
N ALA A 446 -2.09 37.11 -18.52
CA ALA A 446 -3.35 36.45 -18.21
C ALA A 446 -3.33 34.96 -18.60
N SER A 447 -4.02 34.12 -17.82
CA SER A 447 -4.35 32.74 -18.20
C SER A 447 -4.91 32.69 -19.63
N GLY A 448 -4.37 31.82 -20.48
CA GLY A 448 -4.78 31.72 -21.89
C GLY A 448 -4.16 32.77 -22.84
N SER A 449 -3.32 33.68 -22.36
CA SER A 449 -2.58 34.61 -23.22
C SER A 449 -1.42 33.93 -23.94
N TYR A 450 -1.05 34.44 -25.12
CA TYR A 450 0.08 33.94 -25.91
C TYR A 450 1.34 34.75 -25.62
N LEU A 451 2.42 34.09 -25.20
CA LEU A 451 3.73 34.70 -24.98
C LEU A 451 4.66 34.37 -26.15
N GLY A 452 4.94 35.36 -26.99
CA GLY A 452 5.82 35.24 -28.16
C GLY A 452 7.23 35.77 -27.91
N PHE A 453 8.23 34.96 -28.24
CA PHE A 453 9.64 35.28 -28.34
C PHE A 453 10.01 35.43 -29.82
N TYR A 454 10.62 36.55 -30.19
CA TYR A 454 11.08 36.79 -31.55
C TYR A 454 12.59 36.59 -31.63
N PHE A 455 13.05 35.82 -32.60
CA PHE A 455 14.43 35.41 -32.77
C PHE A 455 15.00 35.97 -34.08
N THR A 456 16.20 36.54 -34.03
CA THR A 456 16.96 36.95 -35.20
C THR A 456 18.39 36.42 -35.09
N TYR A 457 18.93 35.84 -36.16
CA TYR A 457 20.31 35.41 -36.24
C TYR A 457 21.01 36.04 -37.44
N THR A 458 22.15 36.68 -37.17
CA THR A 458 22.96 37.38 -38.15
C THR A 458 24.38 36.81 -38.19
N SER A 459 25.04 36.89 -39.34
CA SER A 459 26.47 36.59 -39.49
C SER A 459 27.10 37.65 -40.36
N ASN A 460 28.24 38.20 -39.93
CA ASN A 460 28.90 39.33 -40.58
C ASN A 460 27.96 40.52 -40.86
N GLY A 461 27.01 40.75 -39.96
CA GLY A 461 26.01 41.81 -40.07
C GLY A 461 24.86 41.54 -41.05
N ALA A 462 24.93 40.48 -41.86
CA ALA A 462 23.82 40.05 -42.69
C ALA A 462 22.83 39.22 -41.87
N LYS A 463 21.54 39.54 -41.96
CA LYS A 463 20.48 38.70 -41.39
C LYS A 463 20.42 37.40 -42.16
N VAL A 464 20.72 36.30 -41.48
CA VAL A 464 20.71 34.95 -42.07
C VAL A 464 19.36 34.30 -41.77
N ILE A 465 18.82 34.49 -40.57
CA ILE A 465 17.63 33.78 -40.09
C ILE A 465 16.77 34.70 -39.23
N GLU A 466 15.45 34.60 -39.37
CA GLU A 466 14.47 35.20 -38.45
C GLU A 466 13.30 34.25 -38.19
N GLY A 467 12.72 34.33 -37.00
CA GLY A 467 11.57 33.50 -36.63
C GLY A 467 10.88 34.02 -35.38
N ALA A 468 9.64 33.61 -35.16
CA ALA A 468 8.90 33.88 -33.96
C ALA A 468 8.39 32.57 -33.38
N TYR A 469 8.38 32.46 -32.07
CA TYR A 469 7.81 31.32 -31.39
C TYR A 469 7.25 31.72 -30.06
N GLY A 470 6.10 31.16 -29.71
CA GLY A 470 5.46 31.41 -28.45
C GLY A 470 4.52 30.28 -28.12
N ALA A 471 4.03 30.31 -26.89
CA ALA A 471 3.02 29.37 -26.43
C ALA A 471 1.97 30.10 -25.60
N THR A 472 0.81 29.45 -25.50
CA THR A 472 -0.26 29.91 -24.66
C THR A 472 0.01 29.54 -23.21
N ILE A 473 -0.30 30.43 -22.29
CA ILE A 473 -0.32 30.17 -20.85
C ILE A 473 -1.49 29.23 -20.53
N GLU A 474 -1.24 28.16 -19.78
CA GLU A 474 -2.26 27.20 -19.37
C GLU A 474 -3.39 27.86 -18.57
N GLN A 475 -4.58 27.25 -18.63
CA GLN A 475 -5.68 27.69 -17.78
C GLN A 475 -5.34 27.50 -16.30
N CYS A 476 -5.51 28.56 -15.52
CA CYS A 476 -5.27 28.53 -14.09
C CYS A 476 -6.41 27.80 -13.35
N PHE A 477 -6.12 26.61 -12.83
CA PHE A 477 -7.07 25.77 -12.10
C PHE A 477 -6.80 25.78 -10.59
N SER A 478 -7.86 25.73 -9.77
CA SER A 478 -7.72 25.42 -8.34
C SER A 478 -7.33 23.94 -8.20
N ASN A 479 -6.25 23.66 -7.46
CA ASN A 479 -5.70 22.32 -7.35
C ASN A 479 -5.34 22.00 -5.90
N ALA A 480 -6.38 21.95 -5.06
CA ALA A 480 -6.24 21.43 -3.72
C ALA A 480 -6.07 19.90 -3.78
N LEU A 481 -5.07 19.41 -3.06
CA LEU A 481 -4.74 17.99 -2.94
C LEU A 481 -4.96 17.55 -1.50
N LEU A 482 -5.42 16.31 -1.38
CA LEU A 482 -5.59 15.60 -0.12
C LEU A 482 -4.72 14.35 -0.14
N VAL A 483 -3.89 14.19 0.88
CA VAL A 483 -3.15 12.96 1.15
C VAL A 483 -3.65 12.41 2.48
N LYS A 484 -3.92 11.10 2.53
CA LYS A 484 -4.38 10.43 3.75
C LYS A 484 -3.42 9.31 4.12
N GLN A 485 -3.01 9.31 5.38
CA GLN A 485 -2.08 8.37 5.97
C GLN A 485 -2.69 7.74 7.22
N VAL A 486 -2.15 6.59 7.62
CA VAL A 486 -2.54 5.87 8.84
C VAL A 486 -1.29 5.32 9.52
N ARG A 487 -1.29 5.27 10.85
CA ARG A 487 -0.30 4.54 11.65
C ARG A 487 -0.94 3.91 12.88
N LYS A 488 -0.25 2.96 13.50
CA LYS A 488 -0.60 2.52 14.86
C LYS A 488 -0.29 3.63 15.85
N ALA A 489 -1.10 3.75 16.90
CA ALA A 489 -0.82 4.72 17.98
C ALA A 489 0.54 4.46 18.65
N SER A 490 0.97 3.20 18.71
CA SER A 490 2.28 2.77 19.24
C SER A 490 3.47 3.12 18.34
N GLN A 491 3.26 3.46 17.07
CA GLN A 491 4.30 3.83 16.12
C GLN A 491 4.46 5.35 16.05
N LYS A 492 5.70 5.84 15.95
CA LYS A 492 5.98 7.28 15.82
C LYS A 492 5.91 7.81 14.39
N VAL A 493 6.11 6.94 13.40
CA VAL A 493 6.23 7.31 11.99
C VAL A 493 4.95 6.89 11.26
N PHE A 494 4.44 7.77 10.40
CA PHE A 494 3.38 7.38 9.46
C PHE A 494 3.98 6.47 8.41
N GLU A 495 3.44 5.25 8.28
CA GLU A 495 3.85 4.35 7.21
C GLU A 495 3.46 5.00 5.88
N ASN A 496 4.46 5.48 5.14
CA ASN A 496 4.25 6.04 3.81
C ASN A 496 3.75 4.90 2.91
N ASN A 497 2.44 4.90 2.63
CA ASN A 497 1.73 4.20 1.53
C ASN A 497 2.35 2.82 1.18
N TYR A 498 1.82 1.68 1.65
CA TYR A 498 0.67 1.08 0.94
C TYR A 498 -0.13 0.02 1.74
N ASN A 499 0.26 -0.42 2.94
CA ASN A 499 -0.54 -1.38 3.72
C ASN A 499 -0.18 -1.30 5.21
N ALA A 500 -0.94 -0.53 6.00
CA ALA A 500 -0.81 -0.61 7.45
C ALA A 500 -1.32 -1.98 7.92
N SER A 501 -0.64 -2.60 8.88
CA SER A 501 -1.18 -3.79 9.54
C SER A 501 -1.91 -3.39 10.82
N ALA A 502 -3.00 -4.05 11.18
CA ALA A 502 -3.62 -3.87 12.48
C ALA A 502 -4.15 -5.18 13.07
N ILE A 503 -4.48 -5.17 14.35
CA ILE A 503 -5.24 -6.21 15.03
C ILE A 503 -6.56 -5.65 15.59
N PRO A 504 -7.64 -6.45 15.76
CA PRO A 504 -8.84 -6.07 16.48
C PRO A 504 -8.52 -5.45 17.84
N GLY A 505 -9.22 -4.36 18.16
CA GLY A 505 -8.98 -3.54 19.35
C GLY A 505 -7.80 -2.57 19.25
N GLU A 506 -6.99 -2.61 18.18
CA GLU A 506 -5.84 -1.72 18.02
C GLU A 506 -6.28 -0.29 17.70
N LEU A 507 -5.66 0.68 18.39
CA LEU A 507 -5.83 2.10 18.16
C LEU A 507 -4.96 2.55 16.99
N MET A 508 -5.60 3.09 15.96
CA MET A 508 -4.98 3.64 14.76
C MET A 508 -5.18 5.15 14.72
N ILE A 509 -4.22 5.87 14.14
CA ILE A 509 -4.25 7.32 13.99
C ILE A 509 -4.27 7.65 12.51
N TYR A 510 -5.34 8.33 12.07
CA TYR A 510 -5.47 8.85 10.72
C TYR A 510 -4.88 10.24 10.66
N ARG A 511 -4.18 10.53 9.57
CA ARG A 511 -3.68 11.86 9.23
C ARG A 511 -4.15 12.25 7.84
N GLN A 512 -4.77 13.41 7.72
CA GLN A 512 -5.05 14.06 6.46
C GLN A 512 -4.11 15.25 6.30
N GLU A 513 -3.46 15.34 5.15
CA GLU A 513 -2.62 16.45 4.72
C GLU A 513 -3.30 17.12 3.53
N ILE A 514 -3.67 18.39 3.70
CA ILE A 514 -4.40 19.17 2.70
C ILE A 514 -3.53 20.36 2.32
N TYR A 515 -3.31 20.56 1.02
CA TYR A 515 -2.51 21.66 0.48
C TYR A 515 -2.94 22.02 -0.93
N ASN A 516 -2.56 23.21 -1.39
CA ASN A 516 -2.98 23.73 -2.69
C ASN A 516 -1.77 23.92 -3.60
N LEU A 517 -1.84 23.36 -4.81
CA LEU A 517 -0.85 23.55 -5.88
C LEU A 517 -1.33 24.52 -6.98
N GLY A 518 -2.57 25.03 -6.87
CA GLY A 518 -3.21 25.90 -7.86
C GLY A 518 -3.41 27.34 -7.39
N THR A 519 -4.22 28.14 -8.10
CA THR A 519 -4.38 29.59 -7.87
C THR A 519 -5.16 30.01 -6.62
N GLY A 520 -5.60 29.06 -5.80
CA GLY A 520 -6.50 29.31 -4.67
C GLY A 520 -7.83 28.59 -4.87
N ASP A 521 -8.46 28.14 -3.79
CA ASP A 521 -9.70 27.37 -3.87
C ASP A 521 -10.72 27.80 -2.81
N ASN A 522 -12.00 27.82 -3.19
CA ASN A 522 -13.07 28.32 -2.33
C ASN A 522 -14.04 27.21 -1.97
N ASN A 523 -14.56 27.25 -0.73
CA ASN A 523 -15.55 26.31 -0.20
C ASN A 523 -15.12 24.84 -0.25
N ASN A 524 -13.87 24.57 0.14
CA ASN A 524 -13.38 23.20 0.20
C ASN A 524 -14.12 22.40 1.26
N VAL A 525 -14.40 21.15 0.92
CA VAL A 525 -15.01 20.17 1.82
C VAL A 525 -14.21 18.88 1.74
N THR A 526 -13.75 18.39 2.88
CA THR A 526 -13.14 17.06 3.00
C THR A 526 -14.13 16.12 3.67
N ILE A 527 -14.33 14.95 3.06
CA ILE A 527 -15.23 13.92 3.57
C ILE A 527 -14.45 12.62 3.72
N ASP A 528 -14.49 12.07 4.92
CA ASP A 528 -13.80 10.83 5.27
C ASP A 528 -14.77 9.85 5.91
N LYS A 529 -15.11 8.80 5.17
CA LYS A 529 -16.03 7.77 5.64
C LYS A 529 -15.24 6.69 6.37
N ILE A 530 -15.40 6.64 7.69
CA ILE A 530 -14.84 5.58 8.54
C ILE A 530 -15.53 4.26 8.17
N ASP A 531 -14.73 3.26 7.80
CA ASP A 531 -15.23 1.93 7.41
C ASP A 531 -16.05 1.29 8.56
N PRO A 532 -17.10 0.50 8.26
CA PRO A 532 -17.89 -0.18 9.29
C PRO A 532 -17.10 -1.14 10.18
N ASN A 533 -15.88 -1.55 9.81
CA ASN A 533 -14.99 -2.35 10.65
C ASN A 533 -14.17 -1.52 11.64
N LEU A 534 -14.29 -0.19 11.61
CA LEU A 534 -13.63 0.75 12.50
C LEU A 534 -14.66 1.55 13.29
N VAL A 535 -14.25 2.08 14.44
CA VAL A 535 -15.02 3.05 15.23
C VAL A 535 -14.19 4.29 15.50
N TYR A 536 -14.84 5.45 15.54
CA TYR A 536 -14.20 6.71 15.90
C TYR A 536 -13.80 6.70 17.38
N ALA A 537 -12.57 7.11 17.68
CA ALA A 537 -12.00 7.06 19.03
C ALA A 537 -11.55 8.44 19.55
N GLY A 538 -12.03 9.53 18.93
CA GLY A 538 -11.70 10.91 19.34
C GLY A 538 -10.31 11.35 18.91
N GLY A 539 -9.65 12.17 19.74
CA GLY A 539 -8.27 12.63 19.49
C GLY A 539 -8.14 13.63 18.33
N PHE A 540 -9.22 14.30 17.94
CA PHE A 540 -9.18 15.26 16.84
C PHE A 540 -8.25 16.43 17.16
N LYS A 541 -7.27 16.68 16.29
CA LYS A 541 -6.31 17.78 16.42
C LYS A 541 -5.83 18.24 15.05
N TYR A 542 -5.36 19.48 14.97
CA TYR A 542 -4.95 20.09 13.70
C TYR A 542 -3.63 20.85 13.81
N ALA A 543 -2.94 21.03 12.69
CA ALA A 543 -1.76 21.89 12.58
C ALA A 543 -1.78 22.62 11.22
N TYR A 544 -1.35 23.88 11.18
CA TYR A 544 -1.29 24.67 9.95
C TYR A 544 0.08 25.34 9.84
N GLN A 545 0.90 24.92 8.86
CA GLN A 545 2.31 25.29 8.79
C GLN A 545 2.85 25.38 7.36
N GLN A 546 4.03 25.98 7.19
CA GLN A 546 4.77 26.08 5.91
C GLN A 546 5.14 24.70 5.35
N GLY A 547 4.96 24.51 4.05
CA GLY A 547 4.93 23.18 3.39
C GLY A 547 6.27 22.54 3.09
N THR A 548 7.38 23.16 3.48
CA THR A 548 8.68 22.47 3.57
C THR A 548 8.72 21.47 4.73
N ILE A 549 7.79 21.57 5.68
CA ILE A 549 7.71 20.67 6.85
C ILE A 549 6.73 19.54 6.55
N ASN A 550 7.27 18.33 6.39
CA ASN A 550 6.47 17.13 6.12
C ASN A 550 5.83 16.51 7.39
N ASP A 551 6.25 16.94 8.58
CA ASP A 551 5.70 16.45 9.84
C ASP A 551 5.58 17.59 10.87
N PRO A 552 4.37 18.06 11.19
CA PRO A 552 4.17 19.11 12.19
C PRO A 552 4.60 18.63 13.59
N LYS A 553 5.42 19.46 14.26
CA LYS A 553 5.88 19.18 15.63
C LYS A 553 4.82 19.49 16.69
N VAL A 554 3.84 20.33 16.38
CA VAL A 554 2.85 20.82 17.34
C VAL A 554 1.47 20.75 16.70
N PHE A 555 0.58 20.00 17.35
CA PHE A 555 -0.84 19.93 17.02
C PHE A 555 -1.66 20.64 18.09
N THR A 556 -2.71 21.32 17.66
CA THR A 556 -3.72 21.92 18.53
C THR A 556 -4.92 20.98 18.65
N PRO A 557 -5.28 20.51 19.85
CA PRO A 557 -6.44 19.65 20.05
C PRO A 557 -7.75 20.43 19.84
N LEU A 558 -8.75 19.77 19.26
CA LEU A 558 -10.10 20.30 19.11
C LEU A 558 -10.95 19.78 20.28
N LEU A 559 -10.95 20.53 21.39
CA LEU A 559 -11.59 20.16 22.66
C LEU A 559 -13.12 20.24 22.61
N GLY A 560 -13.77 19.35 21.86
CA GLY A 560 -15.23 19.25 21.73
C GLY A 560 -15.90 20.37 20.91
N LYS A 561 -15.11 21.26 20.31
CA LYS A 561 -15.62 22.32 19.42
C LYS A 561 -15.95 21.73 18.05
N ASN A 562 -16.95 22.29 17.37
CA ASN A 562 -17.34 21.93 16.01
C ASN A 562 -16.68 22.83 14.94
N SER A 563 -15.73 23.70 15.32
CA SER A 563 -15.03 24.57 14.39
C SER A 563 -13.73 25.14 14.97
N PHE A 564 -12.84 25.61 14.10
CA PHE A 564 -11.65 26.40 14.44
C PHE A 564 -11.32 27.41 13.32
N THR A 565 -10.67 28.51 13.67
CA THR A 565 -10.34 29.59 12.70
C THR A 565 -8.84 29.67 12.48
N LEU A 566 -8.43 29.78 11.22
CA LEU A 566 -7.04 29.97 10.81
C LEU A 566 -6.92 31.27 9.98
N PRO A 567 -5.85 32.08 10.16
CA PRO A 567 -5.75 33.42 9.58
C PRO A 567 -5.94 33.50 8.06
N GLU A 568 -5.57 32.45 7.34
CA GLU A 568 -5.59 32.42 5.87
C GLU A 568 -6.59 31.41 5.28
N LEU A 569 -7.11 30.49 6.10
CA LEU A 569 -8.12 29.50 5.66
C LEU A 569 -9.57 29.91 6.01
N GLY A 570 -9.75 30.84 6.94
CA GLY A 570 -11.06 31.15 7.52
C GLY A 570 -11.47 30.16 8.60
N THR A 571 -12.77 30.01 8.81
CA THR A 571 -13.34 29.10 9.81
C THR A 571 -13.59 27.72 9.21
N VAL A 572 -12.83 26.74 9.68
CA VAL A 572 -13.02 25.32 9.36
C VAL A 572 -14.09 24.76 10.28
N ASN A 573 -15.22 24.33 9.73
CA ASN A 573 -16.24 23.58 10.44
C ASN A 573 -15.90 22.09 10.45
N VAL A 574 -16.13 21.42 11.56
CA VAL A 574 -15.78 20.03 11.81
C VAL A 574 -17.01 19.26 12.28
N SER A 575 -17.31 18.14 11.63
CA SER A 575 -18.32 17.17 12.07
C SER A 575 -17.64 15.80 12.23
N VAL A 576 -17.85 15.15 13.36
CA VAL A 576 -17.28 13.83 13.68
C VAL A 576 -18.38 12.90 14.22
N PRO A 577 -18.24 11.58 14.06
CA PRO A 577 -19.15 10.62 14.69
C PRO A 577 -19.05 10.64 16.22
N ALA A 578 -20.02 10.05 16.92
CA ALA A 578 -19.89 9.79 18.33
C ALA A 578 -18.74 8.79 18.61
N ILE A 579 -18.11 8.90 19.77
CA ILE A 579 -17.03 7.98 20.16
C ILE A 579 -17.61 6.56 20.29
N GLY A 580 -16.95 5.58 19.65
CA GLY A 580 -17.40 4.19 19.60
C GLY A 580 -18.31 3.88 18.41
N GLU A 581 -18.69 4.87 17.60
CA GLU A 581 -19.50 4.67 16.39
C GLU A 581 -18.67 4.76 15.11
N SER A 582 -19.11 4.05 14.07
CA SER A 582 -18.64 4.28 12.69
C SER A 582 -19.37 5.51 12.12
N GLY A 583 -18.83 6.18 11.10
CA GLY A 583 -19.52 7.33 10.50
C GLY A 583 -18.63 8.13 9.55
N THR A 584 -18.89 9.43 9.46
CA THR A 584 -18.16 10.34 8.57
C THR A 584 -17.49 11.45 9.36
N VAL A 585 -16.21 11.71 9.09
CA VAL A 585 -15.52 12.93 9.52
C VAL A 585 -15.56 13.91 8.36
N THR A 586 -16.13 15.10 8.59
CA THR A 586 -16.29 16.15 7.58
C THR A 586 -15.62 17.44 8.02
N LEU A 587 -14.86 18.04 7.12
CA LEU A 587 -14.28 19.38 7.25
C LEU A 587 -14.89 20.27 6.17
N SER A 588 -15.37 21.46 6.50
CA SER A 588 -15.97 22.36 5.51
C SER A 588 -15.76 23.84 5.83
N GLY A 589 -16.06 24.71 4.88
CA GLY A 589 -16.07 26.16 5.09
C GLY A 589 -14.70 26.84 5.03
N PHE A 590 -13.67 26.15 4.52
CA PHE A 590 -12.32 26.69 4.44
C PHE A 590 -11.87 26.96 3.00
N ASN A 591 -11.13 28.04 2.82
CA ASN A 591 -10.61 28.48 1.53
C ASN A 591 -9.09 28.31 1.53
N PHE A 592 -8.55 27.48 0.65
CA PHE A 592 -7.10 27.29 0.60
C PHE A 592 -6.47 28.42 -0.23
N PRO A 593 -5.71 29.34 0.40
CA PRO A 593 -5.05 30.41 -0.33
C PRO A 593 -3.94 29.82 -1.20
N CYS A 594 -3.44 30.64 -2.12
CA CYS A 594 -2.24 30.30 -2.89
C CYS A 594 -0.98 30.47 -2.00
N THR A 595 -0.79 29.56 -1.05
CA THR A 595 0.37 29.54 -0.15
C THR A 595 0.99 28.16 -0.13
N VAL A 596 2.29 28.08 0.16
CA VAL A 596 2.98 26.81 0.41
C VAL A 596 2.55 26.15 1.73
N LYS A 597 1.52 26.63 2.45
CA LYS A 597 1.13 26.04 3.74
C LYS A 597 0.28 24.79 3.57
N LYS A 598 0.40 23.89 4.55
CA LYS A 598 -0.31 22.62 4.64
C LYS A 598 -1.18 22.61 5.90
N LEU A 599 -2.41 22.13 5.78
CA LEU A 599 -3.28 21.79 6.90
C LEU A 599 -3.13 20.29 7.18
N PHE A 600 -2.74 19.96 8.40
CA PHE A 600 -2.70 18.59 8.89
C PHE A 600 -3.84 18.39 9.87
N ILE A 601 -4.57 17.29 9.72
CA ILE A 601 -5.65 16.87 10.61
C ILE A 601 -5.31 15.47 11.09
N GLU A 602 -5.38 15.24 12.40
CA GLU A 602 -5.26 13.91 12.99
C GLU A 602 -6.48 13.58 13.83
N TYR A 603 -6.87 12.30 13.81
CA TYR A 603 -7.85 11.74 14.71
C TYR A 603 -7.68 10.23 14.84
N ASN A 604 -8.29 9.66 15.87
CA ASN A 604 -8.10 8.26 16.25
C ASN A 604 -9.29 7.40 15.81
N VAL A 605 -8.99 6.15 15.43
CA VAL A 605 -9.97 5.10 15.15
C VAL A 605 -9.53 3.79 15.79
N ILE A 606 -10.46 2.91 16.15
CA ILE A 606 -10.18 1.59 16.71
C ILE A 606 -10.73 0.52 15.77
N VAL A 607 -9.96 -0.55 15.54
CA VAL A 607 -10.45 -1.73 14.82
C VAL A 607 -11.46 -2.47 15.68
N LYS A 608 -12.66 -2.77 15.18
CA LYS A 608 -13.66 -3.53 15.93
C LYS A 608 -13.14 -4.91 16.31
N ASN A 609 -13.59 -5.44 17.45
CA ASN A 609 -13.12 -6.71 17.99
C ASN A 609 -13.48 -7.93 17.11
N ASN A 610 -14.46 -7.80 16.21
CA ASN A 610 -14.97 -8.89 15.40
C ASN A 610 -14.36 -8.99 13.99
N VAL A 611 -13.31 -8.22 13.71
CA VAL A 611 -12.70 -8.18 12.37
C VAL A 611 -11.71 -9.34 12.20
N ILE A 612 -11.91 -10.14 11.15
CA ILE A 612 -11.11 -11.33 10.87
C ILE A 612 -9.79 -11.01 10.14
N ALA A 613 -8.81 -11.91 10.29
CA ALA A 613 -7.52 -11.84 9.62
C ALA A 613 -7.66 -11.83 8.08
N GLY A 614 -6.80 -11.07 7.41
CA GLY A 614 -6.81 -10.89 5.95
C GLY A 614 -7.83 -9.86 5.45
N THR A 615 -8.76 -9.39 6.29
CA THR A 615 -9.65 -8.27 5.95
C THR A 615 -8.82 -7.04 5.58
N LYS A 616 -9.16 -6.42 4.45
CA LYS A 616 -8.60 -5.16 3.98
C LYS A 616 -9.62 -4.06 4.21
N ILE A 617 -9.32 -3.16 5.14
CA ILE A 617 -10.16 -2.03 5.48
C ILE A 617 -9.72 -0.83 4.62
N PRO A 618 -10.56 -0.32 3.72
CA PRO A 618 -10.19 0.80 2.85
C PRO A 618 -10.03 2.09 3.66
N ASN A 619 -8.98 2.83 3.32
CA ASN A 619 -8.64 4.11 3.92
C ASN A 619 -8.69 5.19 2.84
N PHE A 620 -9.89 5.72 2.58
CA PHE A 620 -10.10 6.75 1.57
C PHE A 620 -10.70 8.02 2.18
N ALA A 621 -10.40 9.16 1.58
CA ALA A 621 -11.09 10.43 1.83
C ALA A 621 -11.20 11.20 0.51
N THR A 622 -12.21 12.06 0.41
CA THR A 622 -12.47 12.89 -0.77
C THR A 622 -12.35 14.36 -0.41
N LEU A 623 -11.80 15.13 -1.34
CA LEU A 623 -11.79 16.58 -1.30
C LEU A 623 -12.62 17.11 -2.46
N THR A 624 -13.68 17.85 -2.13
CA THR A 624 -14.56 18.55 -3.07
C THR A 624 -14.45 20.06 -2.86
N GLY A 625 -14.84 20.86 -3.86
CA GLY A 625 -14.63 22.31 -3.89
C GLY A 625 -13.57 22.73 -4.90
N SER A 626 -12.61 21.84 -5.19
CA SER A 626 -11.61 22.05 -6.24
C SER A 626 -12.13 21.79 -7.64
N SER A 627 -11.55 22.49 -8.62
CA SER A 627 -11.84 22.29 -10.05
C SER A 627 -11.50 20.85 -10.51
N ARG A 628 -10.63 20.17 -9.77
CA ARG A 628 -10.31 18.75 -9.91
C ARG A 628 -10.53 18.05 -8.58
N PRO A 629 -11.66 17.35 -8.35
CA PRO A 629 -11.88 16.62 -7.11
C PRO A 629 -10.71 15.68 -6.86
N SER A 630 -10.08 15.82 -5.70
CA SER A 630 -8.94 15.01 -5.30
C SER A 630 -9.47 13.81 -4.50
N VAL A 631 -9.18 12.61 -4.98
CA VAL A 631 -9.46 11.36 -4.27
C VAL A 631 -8.13 10.77 -3.86
N THR A 632 -7.97 10.47 -2.57
CA THR A 632 -6.78 9.79 -2.09
C THR A 632 -6.70 8.39 -2.70
N PRO A 633 -5.51 7.90 -3.10
CA PRO A 633 -5.38 6.49 -3.50
C PRO A 633 -5.89 5.57 -2.39
N THR A 634 -6.56 4.48 -2.78
CA THR A 634 -7.16 3.53 -1.83
C THR A 634 -6.06 2.75 -1.12
N ASN A 635 -5.61 3.27 0.02
CA ASN A 635 -4.75 2.55 0.96
C ASN A 635 -5.61 1.57 1.77
N ASN A 636 -5.04 0.44 2.21
CA ASN A 636 -5.76 -0.52 3.04
C ASN A 636 -5.07 -0.73 4.38
N ILE A 637 -5.85 -0.94 5.44
CA ILE A 637 -5.38 -1.57 6.67
C ILE A 637 -5.62 -3.07 6.52
N THR A 638 -4.57 -3.87 6.59
CA THR A 638 -4.66 -5.33 6.53
C THR A 638 -4.65 -5.89 7.95
N ILE A 639 -5.72 -6.61 8.32
CA ILE A 639 -5.78 -7.25 9.63
C ILE A 639 -4.85 -8.46 9.66
N ALA A 640 -3.82 -8.41 10.52
CA ALA A 640 -2.87 -9.51 10.69
C ALA A 640 -3.54 -10.70 11.38
N ALA A 641 -3.12 -11.91 11.04
CA ALA A 641 -3.51 -13.12 11.75
C ALA A 641 -2.83 -13.16 13.13
N PHE A 642 -3.63 -13.23 14.19
CA PHE A 642 -3.16 -13.56 15.53
C PHE A 642 -4.29 -14.22 16.31
N THR A 643 -3.91 -15.21 17.11
CA THR A 643 -4.80 -15.87 18.04
C THR A 643 -4.66 -15.20 19.40
N TYR A 644 -5.77 -14.71 19.95
CA TYR A 644 -5.80 -14.17 21.29
C TYR A 644 -7.16 -14.46 21.92
N VAL A 645 -7.14 -14.98 23.13
CA VAL A 645 -8.36 -15.35 23.85
C VAL A 645 -8.32 -14.67 25.21
N LYS A 646 -9.50 -14.29 25.71
CA LYS A 646 -9.67 -13.74 27.05
C LYS A 646 -10.65 -14.60 27.81
N ASN A 647 -10.34 -14.86 29.07
CA ASN A 647 -11.20 -15.52 30.03
C ASN A 647 -11.56 -14.55 31.17
N LYS A 648 -12.82 -14.50 31.55
CA LYS A 648 -13.32 -13.73 32.70
C LYS A 648 -14.28 -14.57 33.52
N MET A 649 -14.16 -14.49 34.84
CA MET A 649 -15.11 -15.11 35.75
C MET A 649 -15.96 -14.03 36.40
N PHE A 650 -17.26 -14.28 36.49
CA PHE A 650 -18.19 -13.41 37.18
C PHE A 650 -18.98 -14.19 38.21
N VAL A 651 -19.48 -13.47 39.20
CA VAL A 651 -20.47 -13.97 40.15
C VAL A 651 -21.57 -12.95 40.34
N LYS A 652 -22.75 -13.44 40.67
CA LYS A 652 -23.83 -12.63 41.18
C LYS A 652 -24.61 -13.41 42.22
N CYS A 653 -25.28 -12.72 43.12
CA CYS A 653 -26.34 -13.34 43.91
C CYS A 653 -27.42 -13.85 42.96
N SER A 654 -28.03 -15.01 43.23
CA SER A 654 -29.01 -15.59 42.29
C SER A 654 -30.24 -14.71 42.06
N LEU A 655 -30.54 -13.80 42.98
CA LEU A 655 -31.61 -12.81 42.84
C LEU A 655 -31.18 -11.51 42.15
N ALA A 656 -29.89 -11.38 41.81
CA ALA A 656 -29.33 -10.18 41.22
C ALA A 656 -29.40 -10.19 39.68
N ASN A 657 -29.56 -8.99 39.12
CA ASN A 657 -29.56 -8.79 37.66
C ASN A 657 -28.16 -8.56 37.09
N GLU A 658 -27.21 -8.07 37.91
CA GLU A 658 -25.86 -7.71 37.46
C GLU A 658 -24.81 -8.76 37.81
N TRP A 659 -23.85 -8.97 36.91
CA TRP A 659 -22.67 -9.81 37.09
C TRP A 659 -21.50 -9.00 37.64
N ASN A 660 -20.79 -9.51 38.65
CA ASN A 660 -19.62 -8.86 39.25
C ASN A 660 -18.33 -9.65 38.94
N GLU A 661 -17.32 -8.98 38.38
CA GLU A 661 -16.00 -9.57 38.05
C GLU A 661 -14.97 -9.50 39.20
N SER A 662 -15.22 -8.67 40.22
CA SER A 662 -14.33 -8.49 41.40
C SER A 662 -14.76 -9.32 42.61
N GLY A 663 -15.84 -10.10 42.46
CA GLY A 663 -16.45 -10.89 43.52
C GLY A 663 -17.42 -10.10 44.40
N ILE A 664 -18.12 -10.80 45.27
CA ILE A 664 -19.22 -10.27 46.10
C ILE A 664 -19.07 -10.73 47.55
N ASN A 665 -19.71 -9.99 48.46
CA ASN A 665 -19.87 -10.43 49.84
C ASN A 665 -21.09 -11.35 49.97
N VAL A 666 -20.92 -12.52 50.60
CA VAL A 666 -21.93 -13.59 50.72
C VAL A 666 -22.06 -14.05 52.17
N LYS A 667 -23.23 -14.58 52.54
CA LYS A 667 -23.47 -15.24 53.83
C LYS A 667 -23.53 -16.75 53.69
N ASN A 668 -23.37 -17.42 54.83
CA ASN A 668 -23.59 -18.87 54.92
C ASN A 668 -25.01 -19.22 54.41
N GLU A 669 -25.11 -20.31 53.66
CA GLU A 669 -26.33 -20.82 52.99
C GLU A 669 -26.84 -20.01 51.78
N GLU A 670 -26.24 -18.86 51.44
CA GLU A 670 -26.66 -18.09 50.26
C GLU A 670 -26.32 -18.82 48.95
N VAL A 671 -27.16 -18.59 47.93
CA VAL A 671 -26.98 -19.13 46.58
C VAL A 671 -26.50 -18.02 45.65
N VAL A 672 -25.47 -18.34 44.89
CA VAL A 672 -24.84 -17.46 43.90
C VAL A 672 -24.78 -18.15 42.55
N ASP A 673 -24.88 -17.35 41.49
CA ASP A 673 -24.64 -17.81 40.13
C ASP A 673 -23.23 -17.39 39.73
N PHE A 674 -22.51 -18.29 39.08
CA PHE A 674 -21.20 -18.04 38.49
C PHE A 674 -21.32 -18.03 36.97
N LYS A 675 -20.47 -17.24 36.31
CA LYS A 675 -20.36 -17.22 34.86
C LYS A 675 -18.89 -17.30 34.44
N MET A 676 -18.55 -18.35 33.71
CA MET A 676 -17.26 -18.47 33.03
C MET A 676 -17.41 -17.93 31.62
N GLN A 677 -16.75 -16.82 31.31
CA GLN A 677 -16.77 -16.22 29.99
C GLN A 677 -15.45 -16.47 29.27
N PHE A 678 -15.50 -17.20 28.17
CA PHE A 678 -14.40 -17.35 27.21
C PHE A 678 -14.69 -16.50 25.99
N SER A 679 -13.75 -15.69 25.52
CA SER A 679 -13.95 -14.82 24.35
C SER A 679 -12.74 -14.86 23.42
N ASN A 680 -13.00 -14.84 22.11
CA ASN A 680 -11.96 -14.71 21.11
C ASN A 680 -11.72 -13.22 20.81
N ALA A 681 -10.65 -12.68 21.38
CA ALA A 681 -10.20 -11.31 21.12
C ALA A 681 -9.13 -11.23 20.01
N GLY A 682 -8.87 -12.36 19.35
CA GLY A 682 -7.97 -12.52 18.22
C GLY A 682 -8.60 -12.09 16.90
N SER A 683 -7.85 -12.23 15.80
CA SER A 683 -8.38 -12.09 14.43
C SER A 683 -8.55 -13.44 13.71
N THR A 684 -8.10 -14.53 14.31
CA THR A 684 -8.29 -15.88 13.78
C THR A 684 -9.38 -16.63 14.54
N PRO A 685 -10.24 -17.41 13.86
CA PRO A 685 -11.17 -18.31 14.54
C PRO A 685 -10.45 -19.27 15.48
N VAL A 686 -11.05 -19.54 16.64
CA VAL A 686 -10.51 -20.44 17.67
C VAL A 686 -11.45 -21.64 17.81
N VAL A 687 -10.90 -22.85 17.86
CA VAL A 687 -11.69 -24.05 18.17
C VAL A 687 -11.65 -24.26 19.68
N LEU A 688 -12.77 -24.08 20.37
CA LEU A 688 -12.89 -24.34 21.81
C LEU A 688 -13.35 -25.78 22.00
N SER A 689 -12.56 -26.60 22.68
CA SER A 689 -12.88 -28.01 22.94
C SER A 689 -13.43 -28.22 24.34
N GLU A 690 -12.83 -27.58 25.35
CA GLU A 690 -13.17 -27.81 26.76
C GLU A 690 -13.07 -26.52 27.61
N LEU A 691 -13.97 -26.39 28.59
CA LEU A 691 -13.85 -25.46 29.72
C LEU A 691 -13.86 -26.25 31.03
N LEU A 692 -12.89 -26.00 31.91
CA LEU A 692 -12.72 -26.68 33.19
C LEU A 692 -12.88 -25.69 34.33
N ASN A 693 -13.90 -25.88 35.16
CA ASN A 693 -14.13 -25.06 36.32
C ASN A 693 -13.30 -25.54 37.53
N LEU A 694 -12.59 -24.63 38.18
CA LEU A 694 -11.68 -24.88 39.30
C LEU A 694 -12.29 -24.31 40.59
N LYS A 695 -13.19 -25.09 41.21
CA LYS A 695 -13.93 -24.74 42.44
C LYS A 695 -13.01 -24.46 43.63
N PRO A 696 -13.33 -23.48 44.50
CA PRO A 696 -12.72 -23.34 45.82
C PRO A 696 -13.18 -24.41 46.82
N GLN A 697 -12.24 -25.02 47.53
CA GLN A 697 -12.46 -25.83 48.73
C GLN A 697 -11.65 -25.34 49.94
N LEU A 698 -12.15 -25.67 51.13
CA LEU A 698 -11.44 -25.48 52.39
C LEU A 698 -10.06 -26.17 52.34
N GLY A 699 -9.00 -25.37 52.44
CA GLY A 699 -7.62 -25.89 52.44
C GLY A 699 -7.05 -26.21 51.06
N ASP A 700 -7.64 -25.72 49.96
CA ASP A 700 -7.06 -25.83 48.62
C ASP A 700 -5.59 -25.37 48.60
N LEU A 701 -4.70 -26.30 48.23
CA LEU A 701 -3.25 -26.13 48.36
C LEU A 701 -2.55 -25.56 47.12
N TYR A 702 -3.21 -25.47 45.95
CA TYR A 702 -2.56 -25.00 44.72
C TYR A 702 -3.52 -24.24 43.79
N GLU A 703 -3.09 -23.07 43.30
CA GLU A 703 -3.55 -22.47 42.04
C GLU A 703 -2.33 -22.19 41.18
N LEU A 704 -2.23 -22.85 40.02
CA LEU A 704 -1.25 -22.55 38.97
C LEU A 704 0.18 -22.26 39.51
N GLY A 705 0.88 -23.29 39.98
CA GLY A 705 2.18 -23.18 40.67
C GLY A 705 2.10 -23.61 42.14
N SER A 706 3.17 -23.37 42.91
CA SER A 706 3.38 -23.90 44.27
C SER A 706 2.65 -23.18 45.41
N ASN A 707 1.76 -22.21 45.12
CA ASN A 707 1.10 -21.40 46.16
C ASN A 707 -0.36 -21.82 46.40
N PRO A 708 -0.77 -22.03 47.68
CA PRO A 708 -2.14 -22.40 48.04
C PRO A 708 -3.16 -21.28 47.94
N ARG A 709 -4.37 -21.59 47.45
CA ARG A 709 -5.53 -20.67 47.40
C ARG A 709 -6.00 -20.25 48.80
N LYS A 710 -5.80 -21.11 49.81
CA LYS A 710 -6.18 -20.85 51.22
C LYS A 710 -7.65 -20.44 51.40
N SER A 711 -8.57 -20.99 50.60
CA SER A 711 -10.00 -20.74 50.83
C SER A 711 -10.41 -21.22 52.24
N THR A 712 -11.22 -20.42 52.93
CA THR A 712 -11.61 -20.65 54.33
C THR A 712 -13.08 -21.05 54.48
N PHE A 713 -13.85 -21.07 53.39
CA PHE A 713 -15.19 -21.65 53.32
C PHE A 713 -15.43 -22.32 51.96
N ASN A 714 -16.49 -23.13 51.85
CA ASN A 714 -16.80 -23.94 50.68
C ASN A 714 -17.91 -23.30 49.82
N VAL A 715 -17.86 -23.53 48.52
CA VAL A 715 -18.93 -23.20 47.56
C VAL A 715 -19.44 -24.49 46.95
N ASN A 716 -20.60 -25.03 47.34
CA ASN A 716 -21.11 -26.31 46.84
C ASN A 716 -21.92 -26.12 45.55
N TYR A 717 -21.61 -26.82 44.46
CA TYR A 717 -22.40 -26.73 43.23
C TYR A 717 -23.78 -27.33 43.38
N TYR A 718 -24.77 -26.66 42.78
CA TYR A 718 -26.04 -27.31 42.51
C TYR A 718 -25.83 -28.34 41.39
N CYS A 719 -26.49 -29.48 41.53
CA CYS A 719 -26.47 -30.53 40.50
C CYS A 719 -27.42 -30.27 39.33
N ASP A 720 -27.97 -29.06 39.23
CA ASP A 720 -28.64 -28.59 38.03
C ASP A 720 -27.61 -28.48 36.89
N SER A 721 -28.00 -28.84 35.68
CA SER A 721 -27.10 -28.73 34.53
C SER A 721 -26.74 -27.27 34.27
N PRO A 722 -25.45 -26.91 34.13
CA PRO A 722 -25.05 -25.57 33.74
C PRO A 722 -25.65 -25.18 32.39
N GLU A 723 -25.86 -23.88 32.19
CA GLU A 723 -26.34 -23.32 30.94
C GLU A 723 -25.18 -22.74 30.15
N VAL A 724 -25.15 -22.97 28.84
CA VAL A 724 -24.10 -22.43 27.95
C VAL A 724 -24.71 -21.53 26.91
N PHE A 725 -24.17 -20.31 26.81
CA PHE A 725 -24.59 -19.30 25.86
C PHE A 725 -23.44 -18.95 24.94
N VAL A 726 -23.71 -18.80 23.64
CA VAL A 726 -22.77 -18.29 22.65
C VAL A 726 -23.32 -16.98 22.15
N ASN A 727 -22.59 -15.88 22.35
CA ASN A 727 -23.05 -14.53 22.02
C ASN A 727 -24.45 -14.21 22.61
N GLY A 728 -24.72 -14.73 23.82
CA GLY A 728 -26.02 -14.57 24.51
C GLY A 728 -27.13 -15.52 24.06
N VAL A 729 -26.88 -16.42 23.10
CA VAL A 729 -27.85 -17.42 22.63
C VAL A 729 -27.58 -18.78 23.28
N LEU A 730 -28.61 -19.35 23.93
CA LEU A 730 -28.51 -20.67 24.56
C LEU A 730 -28.11 -21.73 23.52
N THR A 731 -27.04 -22.48 23.80
CA THR A 731 -26.45 -23.46 22.88
C THR A 731 -26.75 -24.89 23.34
N GLN A 732 -27.24 -25.72 22.42
CA GLN A 732 -27.47 -27.15 22.67
C GLN A 732 -26.28 -28.00 22.20
N GLY A 733 -26.10 -29.18 22.80
CA GLY A 733 -25.07 -30.15 22.39
C GLY A 733 -23.73 -30.04 23.11
N VAL A 734 -23.63 -29.21 24.15
CA VAL A 734 -22.54 -29.29 25.14
C VAL A 734 -22.80 -30.42 26.13
N SER A 735 -21.76 -31.14 26.57
CA SER A 735 -21.87 -32.15 27.61
C SER A 735 -21.09 -31.75 28.85
N PHE A 736 -21.56 -32.21 30.01
CA PHE A 736 -20.94 -31.91 31.30
C PHE A 736 -20.45 -33.20 31.94
N GLU A 737 -19.23 -33.14 32.45
CA GLU A 737 -18.63 -34.21 33.25
C GLU A 737 -18.20 -33.63 34.59
N TYR A 738 -18.29 -34.45 35.63
CA TYR A 738 -18.08 -34.09 37.02
C TYR A 738 -17.01 -34.99 37.62
N ALA A 739 -16.09 -34.44 38.41
CA ALA A 739 -15.02 -35.21 39.04
C ALA A 739 -15.54 -35.97 40.26
N LEU A 740 -15.38 -37.29 40.28
CA LEU A 740 -15.76 -38.17 41.39
C LEU A 740 -14.80 -38.06 42.59
N ASN A 741 -13.51 -37.84 42.31
CA ASN A 741 -12.46 -37.66 43.32
C ASN A 741 -12.12 -36.18 43.49
N SER A 742 -11.59 -35.82 44.67
CA SER A 742 -11.03 -34.48 44.90
C SER A 742 -9.67 -34.40 44.19
N PRO A 743 -9.54 -33.66 43.07
CA PRO A 743 -8.30 -33.61 42.31
C PRO A 743 -7.26 -32.78 43.07
N THR A 744 -6.00 -33.21 43.05
CA THR A 744 -4.88 -32.46 43.64
C THR A 744 -3.98 -31.82 42.57
N MET A 745 -4.58 -31.42 41.44
CA MET A 745 -3.87 -31.07 40.20
C MET A 745 -2.98 -29.81 40.34
N ASP A 746 -1.71 -29.96 39.96
CA ASP A 746 -0.85 -28.86 39.51
C ASP A 746 -0.94 -28.75 37.97
N ARG A 747 -0.75 -27.55 37.41
CA ARG A 747 -0.82 -27.25 35.96
C ARG A 747 0.13 -28.14 35.15
N SER A 748 1.25 -28.55 35.73
CA SER A 748 2.22 -29.46 35.10
C SER A 748 1.67 -30.86 34.83
N MET A 749 0.46 -31.22 35.27
CA MET A 749 -0.10 -32.55 35.02
C MET A 749 -0.77 -32.71 33.65
N LEU A 750 -1.09 -31.62 32.94
CA LEU A 750 -1.88 -31.70 31.71
C LEU A 750 -1.04 -31.66 30.42
N CYS A 751 0.16 -31.08 30.44
CA CYS A 751 1.09 -31.09 29.30
C CYS A 751 2.48 -30.51 29.68
N PRO A 752 3.56 -31.33 29.78
CA PRO A 752 3.60 -32.80 29.79
C PRO A 752 3.29 -33.36 31.18
N GLU A 753 2.65 -34.53 31.26
CA GLU A 753 2.24 -35.19 32.52
C GLU A 753 3.35 -35.20 33.59
N SER A 754 3.21 -34.41 34.66
CA SER A 754 4.01 -34.59 35.87
C SER A 754 3.45 -35.71 36.76
N THR A 755 4.34 -36.46 37.40
CA THR A 755 4.06 -37.69 38.16
C THR A 755 3.44 -37.50 39.55
N SER A 756 3.08 -36.28 39.97
CA SER A 756 2.53 -36.01 41.31
C SER A 756 1.14 -35.37 41.26
N GLY A 757 0.16 -36.04 41.86
CA GLY A 757 -1.25 -35.63 41.96
C GLY A 757 -2.20 -36.74 41.47
N ASN A 758 -3.49 -36.65 41.82
CA ASN A 758 -4.51 -37.58 41.31
C ASN A 758 -5.33 -36.91 40.20
N SER A 759 -5.35 -37.50 39.00
CA SER A 759 -6.21 -37.05 37.89
C SER A 759 -7.70 -37.18 38.24
N PRO A 760 -8.57 -36.25 37.78
CA PRO A 760 -10.01 -36.37 37.98
C PRO A 760 -10.57 -37.62 37.26
N ASN A 761 -11.43 -38.36 37.94
CA ASN A 761 -12.28 -39.39 37.37
C ASN A 761 -13.61 -38.76 36.94
N TRP A 762 -13.77 -38.53 35.65
CA TRP A 762 -14.90 -37.83 35.05
C TRP A 762 -16.12 -38.73 34.89
N ILE A 763 -17.27 -38.32 35.43
CA ILE A 763 -18.56 -39.00 35.31
C ILE A 763 -19.65 -38.01 34.86
N SER A 764 -20.71 -38.49 34.20
CA SER A 764 -21.78 -37.63 33.69
C SER A 764 -22.81 -37.20 34.75
N THR A 765 -22.83 -37.85 35.91
CA THR A 765 -23.75 -37.54 37.01
C THR A 765 -23.10 -36.63 38.05
N CYS A 766 -23.80 -35.57 38.45
CA CYS A 766 -23.36 -34.72 39.55
C CYS A 766 -23.67 -35.38 40.90
N ASP A 767 -22.63 -35.71 41.67
CA ASP A 767 -22.74 -36.19 43.05
C ASP A 767 -21.75 -35.44 43.94
N ASN A 768 -22.16 -34.26 44.45
CA ASN A 768 -21.33 -33.36 45.25
C ASN A 768 -19.94 -33.08 44.65
N ALA A 769 -19.84 -33.13 43.33
CA ALA A 769 -18.58 -33.03 42.63
C ALA A 769 -17.94 -31.66 42.85
N ASN A 770 -16.62 -31.68 42.95
CA ASN A 770 -15.85 -30.48 43.23
C ASN A 770 -15.37 -29.82 41.95
N TRP A 771 -15.27 -30.53 40.84
CA TRP A 771 -14.80 -29.99 39.58
C TRP A 771 -15.79 -30.43 38.51
N PHE A 772 -16.03 -29.57 37.53
CA PHE A 772 -16.77 -29.98 36.35
C PHE A 772 -16.07 -29.49 35.08
N LYS A 773 -16.17 -30.31 34.04
CA LYS A 773 -15.66 -30.06 32.71
C LYS A 773 -16.84 -29.93 31.74
N VAL A 774 -16.79 -28.90 30.91
CA VAL A 774 -17.71 -28.66 29.81
C VAL A 774 -17.01 -29.11 28.54
N ASN A 775 -17.58 -30.09 27.84
CA ASN A 775 -17.09 -30.54 26.55
C ASN A 775 -17.94 -29.89 25.45
N PHE A 776 -17.27 -29.26 24.49
CA PHE A 776 -17.89 -28.65 23.32
C PHE A 776 -17.88 -29.64 22.14
N PRO A 777 -18.83 -29.54 21.20
CA PRO A 777 -18.82 -30.35 19.98
C PRO A 777 -17.50 -30.27 19.21
N ASN A 778 -17.12 -31.36 18.52
CA ASN A 778 -15.94 -31.36 17.67
C ASN A 778 -15.98 -30.20 16.66
N ASN A 779 -14.88 -29.45 16.54
CA ASN A 779 -14.75 -28.26 15.69
C ASN A 779 -15.67 -27.09 16.07
N PHE A 780 -16.07 -26.96 17.35
CA PHE A 780 -16.81 -25.80 17.82
C PHE A 780 -15.97 -24.51 17.71
N ARG A 781 -16.28 -23.68 16.71
CA ARG A 781 -15.50 -22.50 16.32
C ARG A 781 -16.09 -21.23 16.95
N ILE A 782 -15.23 -20.47 17.61
CA ILE A 782 -15.48 -19.12 18.12
C ILE A 782 -14.81 -18.12 17.17
N LEU A 783 -15.61 -17.29 16.48
CA LEU A 783 -15.08 -16.28 15.57
C LEU A 783 -14.49 -15.10 16.35
N PRO A 784 -13.61 -14.29 15.75
CA PRO A 784 -13.19 -13.01 16.33
C PRO A 784 -14.38 -12.20 16.85
N GLY A 785 -14.29 -11.72 18.09
CA GLY A 785 -15.33 -10.96 18.77
C GLY A 785 -16.42 -11.81 19.44
N ASP A 786 -16.53 -13.10 19.13
CA ASP A 786 -17.50 -14.00 19.77
C ASP A 786 -17.06 -14.34 21.20
N TYR A 787 -18.04 -14.73 22.02
CA TYR A 787 -17.83 -15.22 23.38
C TYR A 787 -18.79 -16.37 23.74
N VAL A 788 -18.34 -17.17 24.71
CA VAL A 788 -19.06 -18.28 25.33
C VAL A 788 -19.19 -17.98 26.82
N ASP A 789 -20.41 -17.99 27.33
CA ASP A 789 -20.72 -17.89 28.75
C ASP A 789 -21.22 -19.26 29.25
N VAL A 790 -20.60 -19.81 30.30
CA VAL A 790 -21.10 -20.97 31.03
C VAL A 790 -21.59 -20.51 32.39
N ILE A 791 -22.89 -20.66 32.65
CA ILE A 791 -23.55 -20.22 33.88
C ILE A 791 -23.91 -21.43 34.74
N TYR A 792 -23.53 -21.41 36.01
CA TYR A 792 -23.86 -22.47 36.96
C TYR A 792 -24.08 -21.91 38.38
N LYS A 793 -24.75 -22.67 39.24
CA LYS A 793 -25.12 -22.22 40.60
C LYS A 793 -24.24 -22.87 41.66
N GLY A 794 -23.96 -22.12 42.73
CA GLY A 794 -23.29 -22.62 43.92
C GLY A 794 -23.92 -22.10 45.21
N LYS A 795 -23.93 -22.94 46.24
CA LYS A 795 -24.38 -22.64 47.60
C LYS A 795 -23.20 -22.45 48.54
N ILE A 796 -23.15 -21.34 49.25
CA ILE A 796 -22.08 -21.01 50.19
C ILE A 796 -22.24 -21.82 51.48
N SER A 797 -21.17 -22.43 51.99
CA SER A 797 -21.17 -23.14 53.28
C SER A 797 -19.86 -22.91 54.04
N GLY A 798 -19.96 -22.43 55.29
CA GLY A 798 -18.83 -22.13 56.17
C GLY A 798 -18.97 -20.78 56.89
N ALA A 799 -18.13 -20.56 57.91
CA ALA A 799 -18.08 -19.31 58.67
C ALA A 799 -17.22 -18.25 57.93
N VAL A 800 -16.81 -17.19 58.64
CA VAL A 800 -16.10 -16.01 58.10
C VAL A 800 -14.85 -16.38 57.29
N GLY A 801 -14.65 -15.70 56.16
CA GLY A 801 -13.36 -15.57 55.46
C GLY A 801 -13.50 -15.39 53.94
N THR A 802 -12.72 -16.11 53.13
CA THR A 802 -12.65 -15.93 51.66
C THR A 802 -12.64 -17.24 50.89
N ALA A 803 -13.21 -17.24 49.68
CA ALA A 803 -13.11 -18.36 48.73
C ALA A 803 -12.71 -17.87 47.33
N TYR A 804 -11.81 -18.59 46.67
CA TYR A 804 -11.21 -18.22 45.38
C TYR A 804 -11.64 -19.15 44.25
N ASN A 805 -12.34 -18.61 43.25
CA ASN A 805 -12.83 -19.40 42.12
C ASN A 805 -12.17 -18.96 40.81
N SER A 806 -11.88 -19.92 39.92
CA SER A 806 -11.31 -19.65 38.59
C SER A 806 -11.63 -20.79 37.63
N PHE A 807 -11.25 -20.66 36.36
CA PHE A 807 -11.43 -21.72 35.37
C PHE A 807 -10.29 -21.77 34.36
N ALA A 808 -10.10 -22.94 33.77
CA ALA A 808 -9.17 -23.23 32.69
C ALA A 808 -9.92 -23.59 31.40
N PHE A 809 -9.23 -23.56 30.26
CA PHE A 809 -9.83 -23.86 28.97
C PHE A 809 -8.84 -24.52 28.01
N SER A 810 -9.36 -25.29 27.06
CA SER A 810 -8.61 -25.93 25.97
C SER A 810 -9.09 -25.40 24.62
N ALA A 811 -8.18 -24.84 23.82
CA ALA A 811 -8.52 -24.22 22.54
C ALA A 811 -7.39 -24.31 21.49
N ALA A 812 -7.72 -24.71 20.26
CA ALA A 812 -6.79 -25.01 19.15
C ALA A 812 -5.74 -26.12 19.47
N ASP A 813 -4.72 -26.33 18.62
CA ASP A 813 -3.56 -27.21 18.88
C ASP A 813 -2.65 -26.71 20.03
N CYS A 814 -3.11 -25.71 20.79
CA CYS A 814 -2.43 -25.16 21.96
C CYS A 814 -2.91 -25.85 23.23
N SER A 815 -1.93 -26.32 24.02
CA SER A 815 -2.08 -26.76 25.40
C SER A 815 -2.85 -25.74 26.25
N ILE A 816 -3.65 -26.22 27.20
CA ILE A 816 -4.49 -25.45 28.13
C ILE A 816 -3.78 -24.14 28.58
N LEU A 817 -4.17 -23.01 27.96
CA LEU A 817 -3.57 -21.70 28.16
C LEU A 817 -4.30 -21.00 29.31
N SER A 818 -3.81 -21.14 30.55
CA SER A 818 -4.21 -20.23 31.64
C SER A 818 -3.38 -18.94 31.57
N ALA A 819 -3.62 -18.10 30.56
CA ALA A 819 -3.05 -16.75 30.58
C ALA A 819 -3.84 -15.93 31.61
N ASN A 820 -3.30 -15.80 32.82
CA ASN A 820 -3.82 -15.01 33.94
C ASN A 820 -5.25 -15.40 34.34
N SER A 821 -5.40 -16.43 35.19
CA SER A 821 -6.70 -16.72 35.81
C SER A 821 -7.18 -15.46 36.54
N ASN A 822 -8.26 -14.86 36.04
CA ASN A 822 -8.99 -13.84 36.80
C ASN A 822 -9.66 -14.55 37.98
N THR A 823 -8.88 -14.72 39.06
CA THR A 823 -9.34 -15.35 40.29
C THR A 823 -10.43 -14.47 40.88
N LEU A 824 -11.63 -15.02 40.95
CA LEU A 824 -12.79 -14.39 41.54
C LEU A 824 -12.78 -14.62 43.05
N VAL A 825 -12.84 -13.56 43.85
CA VAL A 825 -12.80 -13.64 45.32
C VAL A 825 -14.18 -13.44 45.92
N LEU A 826 -14.71 -14.48 46.56
CA LEU A 826 -15.88 -14.38 47.44
C LEU A 826 -15.42 -14.05 48.85
N THR A 827 -16.06 -13.09 49.49
CA THR A 827 -15.83 -12.75 50.89
C THR A 827 -17.07 -13.09 51.70
N ASN A 828 -16.89 -13.62 52.91
CA ASN A 828 -17.94 -13.71 53.92
C ASN A 828 -17.37 -13.09 55.19
N ASP A 829 -17.64 -11.82 55.43
CA ASP A 829 -17.13 -11.09 56.58
C ASP A 829 -18.09 -11.14 57.80
N ASN A 830 -19.24 -11.82 57.66
CA ASN A 830 -20.37 -11.73 58.60
C ASN A 830 -20.85 -10.29 58.89
N THR A 831 -20.36 -9.27 58.16
CA THR A 831 -20.64 -7.84 58.34
C THR A 831 -21.20 -7.26 57.05
N GLY A 832 -22.53 -7.26 56.92
CA GLY A 832 -23.21 -6.73 55.74
C GLY A 832 -24.55 -7.41 55.50
N ILE A 833 -25.24 -7.01 54.45
CA ILE A 833 -26.55 -7.57 54.10
C ILE A 833 -26.41 -8.86 53.26
N GLY A 834 -25.24 -9.09 52.64
CA GLY A 834 -25.00 -10.23 51.74
C GLY A 834 -25.88 -10.13 50.50
N CYS A 835 -26.39 -11.27 50.03
CA CYS A 835 -27.33 -11.32 48.91
C CYS A 835 -28.73 -10.73 49.19
N ASN A 836 -28.95 -10.08 50.35
CA ASN A 836 -30.23 -9.48 50.72
C ASN A 836 -30.31 -7.95 50.51
N SER A 837 -29.28 -7.30 49.93
CA SER A 837 -29.36 -5.86 49.64
C SER A 837 -30.46 -5.58 48.61
N CYS A 838 -31.24 -4.52 48.82
CA CYS A 838 -32.30 -4.12 47.88
C CYS A 838 -31.75 -3.75 46.50
N THR A 839 -30.47 -3.36 46.41
CA THR A 839 -29.85 -2.96 45.14
C THR A 839 -29.67 -4.13 44.20
N LEU A 840 -29.64 -5.35 44.76
CA LEU A 840 -29.50 -6.58 43.99
C LEU A 840 -30.79 -6.92 43.26
N THR A 841 -31.94 -6.73 43.90
CA THR A 841 -33.24 -7.16 43.37
C THR A 841 -34.03 -6.03 42.71
N ASN A 842 -33.68 -4.77 42.96
CA ASN A 842 -34.34 -3.64 42.34
C ASN A 842 -33.79 -3.42 40.91
N PRO A 843 -34.62 -3.53 39.86
CA PRO A 843 -34.16 -3.41 38.47
C PRO A 843 -33.62 -2.02 38.13
N TYR A 844 -33.95 -0.99 38.91
CA TYR A 844 -33.53 0.39 38.67
C TYR A 844 -32.21 0.76 39.35
N SER A 845 -31.69 -0.09 40.24
CA SER A 845 -30.43 0.17 40.92
C SER A 845 -29.24 0.27 39.96
N GLY A 846 -29.26 -0.50 38.87
CA GLY A 846 -28.28 -0.40 37.79
C GLY A 846 -28.34 0.94 37.07
N ASP A 847 -29.54 1.45 36.78
CA ASP A 847 -29.72 2.79 36.17
C ASP A 847 -29.18 3.88 37.10
N MET A 848 -29.47 3.79 38.41
CA MET A 848 -28.98 4.76 39.40
C MET A 848 -27.47 4.73 39.53
N LYS A 849 -26.87 3.52 39.55
CA LYS A 849 -25.42 3.33 39.51
C LYS A 849 -24.81 3.99 38.28
N ASN A 850 -25.38 3.74 37.12
CA ASN A 850 -24.88 4.26 35.85
C ASN A 850 -24.97 5.80 35.80
N LEU A 851 -26.10 6.39 36.22
CA LEU A 851 -26.25 7.83 36.34
C LEU A 851 -25.19 8.44 37.26
N PHE A 852 -24.97 7.83 38.42
CA PHE A 852 -23.98 8.31 39.39
C PHE A 852 -22.54 8.17 38.89
N VAL A 853 -22.18 7.01 38.30
CA VAL A 853 -20.85 6.77 37.71
C VAL A 853 -20.59 7.72 36.54
N ASN A 854 -21.58 7.96 35.69
CA ASN A 854 -21.46 8.92 34.59
C ASN A 854 -21.28 10.34 35.10
N LEU A 855 -21.98 10.73 36.17
CA LEU A 855 -21.75 12.02 36.83
C LEU A 855 -20.31 12.15 37.34
N LEU A 856 -19.79 11.15 38.05
CA LEU A 856 -18.40 11.11 38.51
C LEU A 856 -17.41 11.20 37.34
N LYS A 857 -17.64 10.42 36.28
CA LYS A 857 -16.82 10.41 35.08
C LYS A 857 -16.81 11.77 34.40
N ASN A 858 -17.96 12.43 34.27
CA ASN A 858 -18.10 13.76 33.69
C ASN A 858 -17.26 14.78 34.48
N ILE A 859 -17.46 14.82 35.80
CA ILE A 859 -16.74 15.73 36.72
C ILE A 859 -15.23 15.53 36.64
N LEU A 860 -14.76 14.27 36.72
CA LEU A 860 -13.34 13.95 36.63
C LEU A 860 -12.76 14.28 35.25
N THR A 861 -13.48 14.01 34.17
CA THR A 861 -13.05 14.32 32.79
C THR A 861 -12.90 15.83 32.60
N ARG A 862 -13.84 16.63 33.11
CA ARG A 862 -13.76 18.10 33.09
C ARG A 862 -12.53 18.59 33.84
N LYS A 863 -12.26 18.02 35.02
CA LYS A 863 -11.06 18.34 35.80
C LYS A 863 -9.76 17.97 35.06
N ILE A 864 -9.70 16.78 34.48
CA ILE A 864 -8.57 16.29 33.67
C ILE A 864 -8.32 17.20 32.46
N ASN A 865 -9.38 17.70 31.83
CA ASN A 865 -9.33 18.61 30.69
C ASN A 865 -8.98 20.06 31.08
N GLY A 866 -8.64 20.31 32.35
CA GLY A 866 -8.10 21.58 32.82
C GLY A 866 -9.13 22.56 33.40
N GLU A 867 -10.38 22.15 33.61
CA GLU A 867 -11.34 23.00 34.33
C GLU A 867 -10.92 23.20 35.80
N THR A 868 -11.07 24.43 36.29
CA THR A 868 -10.80 24.80 37.68
C THR A 868 -11.91 24.33 38.61
N ASP A 869 -11.61 24.17 39.90
CA ASP A 869 -12.61 23.76 40.90
C ASP A 869 -13.79 24.74 40.94
N SER A 870 -13.53 26.04 40.77
CA SER A 870 -14.57 27.08 40.66
C SER A 870 -15.47 26.97 39.44
N GLN A 871 -14.99 26.40 38.32
CA GLN A 871 -15.81 26.20 37.11
C GLN A 871 -16.72 24.97 37.23
N ILE A 872 -16.26 23.95 37.97
CA ILE A 872 -17.04 22.75 38.25
C ILE A 872 -18.05 23.03 39.38
N ASN A 873 -17.66 23.81 40.38
CA ASN A 873 -18.56 24.27 41.44
C ASN A 873 -19.67 25.17 40.86
N GLY A 874 -20.92 24.84 41.15
CA GLY A 874 -22.11 25.49 40.62
C GLY A 874 -22.55 24.99 39.24
N SER A 875 -21.85 24.02 38.64
CA SER A 875 -22.24 23.43 37.35
C SER A 875 -23.40 22.44 37.49
N SER A 876 -24.15 22.26 36.40
CA SER A 876 -25.35 21.41 36.33
C SER A 876 -25.19 20.34 35.24
N PRO A 877 -24.36 19.29 35.44
CA PRO A 877 -24.22 18.21 34.45
C PRO A 877 -25.57 17.54 34.16
N GLU A 878 -25.78 17.08 32.93
CA GLU A 878 -27.03 16.41 32.55
C GLU A 878 -27.28 15.16 33.41
N GLU A 879 -26.22 14.45 33.77
CA GLU A 879 -26.26 13.29 34.64
C GLU A 879 -26.77 13.64 36.05
N LEU A 880 -26.45 14.84 36.57
CA LEU A 880 -26.98 15.33 37.84
C LEU A 880 -28.48 15.63 37.75
N ILE A 881 -28.92 16.23 36.64
CA ILE A 881 -30.34 16.53 36.41
C ILE A 881 -31.15 15.22 36.40
N ALA A 882 -30.61 14.17 35.77
CA ALA A 882 -31.23 12.85 35.76
C ALA A 882 -31.20 12.15 37.14
N LEU A 883 -30.14 12.35 37.93
CA LEU A 883 -30.01 11.79 39.28
C LEU A 883 -30.85 12.53 40.34
N MET A 884 -31.22 13.79 40.06
CA MET A 884 -31.93 14.70 40.98
C MET A 884 -33.15 14.09 41.69
N PRO A 885 -34.05 13.32 41.03
CA PRO A 885 -35.22 12.73 41.70
C PRO A 885 -34.87 11.72 42.80
N TYR A 886 -33.63 11.24 42.82
CA TYR A 886 -33.15 10.17 43.69
C TYR A 886 -32.24 10.68 44.81
N ILE A 887 -32.03 12.00 44.91
CA ILE A 887 -31.22 12.61 45.97
C ILE A 887 -32.12 13.02 47.15
N LYS A 888 -31.98 12.35 48.31
CA LYS A 888 -32.66 12.73 49.55
C LYS A 888 -32.01 13.97 50.16
N ASN A 889 -32.82 14.93 50.62
CA ASN A 889 -32.40 16.24 51.17
C ASN A 889 -32.22 17.39 50.16
N GLY A 890 -32.98 17.37 49.06
CA GLY A 890 -33.25 18.60 48.30
C GLY A 890 -32.51 18.74 46.97
N GLY A 891 -32.30 17.63 46.25
CA GLY A 891 -32.05 17.54 44.81
C GLY A 891 -31.49 18.79 44.15
N GLY A 892 -30.33 19.28 44.61
CA GLY A 892 -29.75 20.47 44.02
C GLY A 892 -29.45 20.18 42.56
N ASN A 893 -29.85 21.10 41.70
CA ASN A 893 -29.57 21.03 40.27
C ASN A 893 -28.12 21.38 39.92
N LYS A 894 -27.25 21.50 40.93
CA LYS A 894 -25.86 21.94 40.79
C LYS A 894 -24.95 21.12 41.69
N ILE A 895 -23.69 21.02 41.27
CA ILE A 895 -22.60 20.56 42.12
C ILE A 895 -22.20 21.68 43.07
N TYR A 896 -22.22 21.42 44.37
CA TYR A 896 -21.79 22.37 45.41
C TYR A 896 -20.51 21.88 46.08
N ASN A 897 -19.79 22.80 46.71
CA ASN A 897 -18.59 22.54 47.51
C ASN A 897 -17.56 21.66 46.78
N PHE A 898 -17.44 21.80 45.46
CA PHE A 898 -16.50 21.01 44.68
C PHE A 898 -15.07 21.40 45.05
N SER A 899 -14.28 20.40 45.42
CA SER A 899 -12.84 20.55 45.66
C SER A 899 -12.09 19.32 45.16
N SER A 900 -10.89 19.54 44.64
CA SER A 900 -9.99 18.48 44.19
C SER A 900 -8.59 18.64 44.76
N THR A 901 -7.87 17.52 44.88
CA THR A 901 -6.45 17.50 45.28
C THR A 901 -5.67 16.71 44.24
N MET A 902 -4.47 17.19 43.91
CA MET A 902 -3.55 16.52 43.00
C MET A 902 -2.22 16.24 43.71
N ASN A 903 -1.58 15.13 43.35
CA ASN A 903 -0.25 14.78 43.84
C ASN A 903 0.87 15.46 43.03
N ALA A 904 2.13 15.15 43.37
CA ALA A 904 3.30 15.69 42.70
C ALA A 904 3.42 15.27 41.21
N GLU A 905 2.80 14.15 40.81
CA GLU A 905 2.72 13.73 39.41
C GLU A 905 1.53 14.35 38.65
N ASN A 906 0.87 15.36 39.24
CA ASN A 906 -0.30 16.03 38.68
C ASN A 906 -1.50 15.08 38.43
N LYS A 907 -1.60 14.01 39.22
CA LYS A 907 -2.74 13.08 39.22
C LYS A 907 -3.74 13.47 40.29
N ILE A 908 -5.03 13.32 39.99
CA ILE A 908 -6.12 13.58 40.93
C ILE A 908 -6.10 12.51 42.03
N THR A 909 -5.89 12.90 43.28
CA THR A 909 -5.93 12.00 44.45
C THR A 909 -7.23 12.07 45.21
N THR A 910 -7.93 13.19 45.15
CA THR A 910 -9.21 13.36 45.86
C THR A 910 -10.13 14.27 45.07
N ILE A 911 -11.41 13.93 45.02
CA ILE A 911 -12.49 14.89 44.72
C ILE A 911 -13.57 14.79 45.80
N LYS A 912 -14.13 15.94 46.15
CA LYS A 912 -15.26 16.06 47.08
C LYS A 912 -16.28 17.02 46.50
N PHE A 913 -17.56 16.70 46.66
CA PHE A 913 -18.64 17.61 46.32
C PHE A 913 -19.93 17.22 47.04
N SER A 914 -20.90 18.13 47.02
CA SER A 914 -22.25 17.93 47.53
C SER A 914 -23.30 18.27 46.48
N PHE A 915 -24.50 17.73 46.68
CA PHE A 915 -25.71 18.05 45.92
C PHE A 915 -26.48 19.22 46.54
N THR A 916 -26.05 19.74 47.70
CA THR A 916 -26.69 20.88 48.35
C THR A 916 -25.64 21.83 48.92
N ALA A 917 -25.94 23.13 48.95
CA ALA A 917 -25.03 24.13 49.50
C ALA A 917 -24.70 23.93 50.99
N ASN A 918 -25.61 23.28 51.73
CA ASN A 918 -25.50 23.09 53.18
C ASN A 918 -24.77 21.80 53.58
N SER A 919 -24.56 20.87 52.66
CA SER A 919 -23.80 19.64 52.91
C SER A 919 -22.32 19.90 52.64
N GLU A 920 -21.44 19.52 53.56
CA GLU A 920 -19.98 19.63 53.38
C GLU A 920 -19.53 18.80 52.16
N ASN A 921 -20.00 17.56 52.09
CA ASN A 921 -19.77 16.63 50.99
C ASN A 921 -20.80 15.48 51.03
N ASP A 922 -21.45 15.24 49.89
CA ASP A 922 -22.29 14.05 49.69
C ASP A 922 -21.50 12.94 49.00
N VAL A 923 -20.44 13.31 48.28
CA VAL A 923 -19.55 12.40 47.56
C VAL A 923 -18.11 12.71 47.91
N THR A 924 -17.36 11.67 48.28
CA THR A 924 -15.89 11.73 48.40
C THR A 924 -15.31 10.58 47.62
N PHE A 925 -14.48 10.89 46.65
CA PHE A 925 -13.67 9.93 45.93
C PHE A 925 -12.21 10.16 46.31
N LEU A 926 -11.56 9.11 46.81
CA LEU A 926 -10.17 9.10 47.25
C LEU A 926 -9.42 8.03 46.47
N GLU A 927 -8.27 8.40 45.91
CA GLU A 927 -7.30 7.52 45.26
C GLU A 927 -5.90 8.01 45.66
N GLU A 928 -5.35 7.49 46.77
CA GLU A 928 -4.12 8.02 47.36
C GLU A 928 -2.92 8.06 46.40
N LYS A 929 -2.82 7.08 45.48
CA LYS A 929 -1.74 7.00 44.48
C LYS A 929 -1.98 7.86 43.23
N GLY A 930 -3.11 8.56 43.17
CA GLY A 930 -3.52 9.36 42.04
C GLY A 930 -4.18 8.55 40.93
N LEU A 931 -5.22 9.12 40.32
CA LEU A 931 -5.98 8.50 39.24
C LEU A 931 -5.15 8.41 37.96
N ASP A 932 -4.98 7.20 37.42
CA ASP A 932 -4.40 7.01 36.09
C ASP A 932 -5.44 7.30 35.01
N TYR A 933 -5.09 8.20 34.10
CA TYR A 933 -5.87 8.51 32.91
C TYR A 933 -4.95 8.62 31.71
N ASN A 934 -5.46 8.35 30.51
CA ASN A 934 -4.72 8.62 29.29
C ASN A 934 -4.86 10.12 28.95
N PRO A 935 -3.77 10.91 29.02
CA PRO A 935 -3.83 12.35 28.78
C PRO A 935 -4.18 12.71 27.33
N GLU A 936 -4.02 11.80 26.37
CA GLU A 936 -4.31 12.05 24.94
C GLU A 936 -5.79 11.93 24.60
N VAL A 937 -6.55 11.13 25.36
CA VAL A 937 -7.99 10.89 25.12
C VAL A 937 -8.88 11.30 26.29
N GLY A 938 -8.30 11.76 27.41
CA GLY A 938 -9.04 12.12 28.63
C GLY A 938 -9.82 10.94 29.24
N ALA A 939 -9.51 9.71 28.84
CA ALA A 939 -10.26 8.53 29.24
C ALA A 939 -9.77 8.03 30.61
N ILE A 940 -10.68 8.01 31.57
CA ILE A 940 -10.50 7.41 32.89
C ILE A 940 -10.71 5.90 32.75
N ASN A 941 -9.80 5.12 33.33
CA ASN A 941 -10.00 3.67 33.38
C ASN A 941 -11.26 3.36 34.23
N PRO A 942 -12.28 2.66 33.67
CA PRO A 942 -13.55 2.42 34.36
C PRO A 942 -13.41 1.72 35.72
N SER A 943 -12.35 0.93 35.92
CA SER A 943 -12.07 0.25 37.20
C SER A 943 -11.88 1.21 38.38
N TYR A 944 -11.49 2.46 38.15
CA TYR A 944 -11.39 3.47 39.22
C TYR A 944 -12.76 3.89 39.75
N LEU A 945 -13.82 3.76 38.95
CA LEU A 945 -15.16 4.24 39.28
C LEU A 945 -16.11 3.10 39.66
N ASN A 946 -15.59 1.90 39.91
CA ASN A 946 -16.43 0.75 40.26
C ASN A 946 -16.96 0.91 41.69
N ILE A 947 -18.29 0.87 41.82
CA ILE A 947 -18.99 1.05 43.09
C ILE A 947 -19.72 -0.24 43.42
N ASP A 948 -19.40 -0.79 44.59
CA ASP A 948 -20.03 -2.00 45.11
C ASP A 948 -21.34 -1.65 45.84
N LEU A 949 -22.45 -1.72 45.11
CA LEU A 949 -23.79 -1.48 45.66
C LEU A 949 -24.27 -2.60 46.60
N THR A 950 -23.57 -3.73 46.72
CA THR A 950 -23.94 -4.80 47.67
C THR A 950 -23.74 -4.36 49.13
N LEU A 951 -22.92 -3.34 49.34
CA LEU A 951 -22.68 -2.67 50.62
C LEU A 951 -23.79 -1.65 50.96
N PHE A 952 -24.72 -1.37 50.04
CA PHE A 952 -25.79 -0.42 50.29
C PHE A 952 -26.86 -1.04 51.19
N ASP A 953 -27.13 -0.35 52.30
CA ASP A 953 -28.19 -0.66 53.24
C ASP A 953 -29.31 0.39 53.15
N SER A 954 -30.45 0.02 52.55
CA SER A 954 -31.61 0.91 52.47
C SER A 954 -32.28 1.18 53.82
N THR A 955 -31.97 0.38 54.85
CA THR A 955 -32.46 0.60 56.21
C THR A 955 -31.63 1.64 56.97
N ASN A 956 -30.43 1.97 56.46
CA ASN A 956 -29.63 3.07 56.99
C ASN A 956 -30.30 4.42 56.66
N GLN A 957 -30.71 5.16 57.70
CA GLN A 957 -31.43 6.43 57.55
C GLN A 957 -30.64 7.49 56.76
N ASP A 958 -29.31 7.41 56.78
CA ASP A 958 -28.42 8.34 56.07
C ASP A 958 -28.11 7.92 54.62
N GLN A 959 -28.61 6.75 54.17
CA GLN A 959 -28.28 6.12 52.87
C GLN A 959 -26.79 6.21 52.55
N TYR A 960 -25.99 5.97 53.59
CA TYR A 960 -24.55 6.07 53.55
C TYR A 960 -23.93 4.71 53.29
N PHE A 961 -23.02 4.66 52.32
CA PHE A 961 -22.11 3.53 52.19
C PHE A 961 -20.73 4.00 51.70
N THR A 962 -19.74 3.18 52.02
CA THR A 962 -18.36 3.34 51.52
C THR A 962 -18.02 2.10 50.72
N THR A 963 -17.59 2.28 49.48
CA THR A 963 -17.00 1.23 48.67
C THR A 963 -15.49 1.43 48.65
N CYS A 964 -14.73 0.44 49.10
CA CYS A 964 -13.28 0.45 48.97
C CYS A 964 -12.89 -0.26 47.68
N ARG A 965 -11.89 0.27 46.98
CA ARG A 965 -11.34 -0.39 45.81
C ARG A 965 -10.57 -1.62 46.27
N LYS A 966 -10.88 -2.76 45.64
CA LYS A 966 -10.09 -3.97 45.79
C LYS A 966 -8.90 -3.87 44.83
N THR A 967 -7.69 -3.73 45.37
CA THR A 967 -6.46 -3.78 44.58
C THR A 967 -5.76 -5.12 44.79
N LEU A 968 -5.11 -5.61 43.73
CA LEU A 968 -4.17 -6.71 43.86
C LEU A 968 -2.86 -6.12 44.39
N ASP A 969 -2.29 -6.71 45.43
CA ASP A 969 -0.91 -6.41 45.83
C ASP A 969 0.10 -6.95 44.80
N ASP A 970 1.39 -6.67 45.02
CA ASP A 970 2.48 -7.14 44.15
C ASP A 970 2.57 -8.67 44.02
N HIS A 971 1.78 -9.41 44.83
CA HIS A 971 1.72 -10.87 44.87
C HIS A 971 0.40 -11.41 44.31
N GLY A 972 -0.46 -10.54 43.76
CA GLY A 972 -1.77 -10.93 43.21
C GLY A 972 -2.83 -11.21 44.29
N THR A 973 -2.58 -10.85 45.55
CA THR A 973 -3.55 -10.98 46.63
C THR A 973 -4.49 -9.79 46.59
N VAL A 974 -5.80 -10.04 46.61
CA VAL A 974 -6.77 -8.96 46.77
C VAL A 974 -6.65 -8.41 48.19
N VAL A 975 -6.03 -7.25 48.33
CA VAL A 975 -6.00 -6.50 49.58
C VAL A 975 -7.09 -5.43 49.46
N SER A 976 -8.05 -5.46 50.38
CA SER A 976 -8.99 -4.35 50.54
C SER A 976 -8.24 -3.19 51.19
N ASP A 977 -7.53 -2.42 50.37
CA ASP A 977 -6.88 -1.21 50.83
C ASP A 977 -7.87 -0.04 50.68
N CYS A 978 -8.47 0.38 51.80
CA CYS A 978 -9.36 1.55 51.82
C CYS A 978 -8.62 2.89 51.66
N ASN A 979 -7.34 2.86 51.28
CA ASN A 979 -6.59 3.99 50.73
C ASN A 979 -7.16 4.47 49.37
N SER A 980 -7.93 3.62 48.69
CA SER A 980 -8.74 4.03 47.53
C SER A 980 -10.21 3.72 47.82
N LYS A 981 -11.05 4.74 47.98
CA LYS A 981 -12.45 4.57 48.39
C LYS A 981 -13.38 5.64 47.83
N THR A 982 -14.62 5.26 47.61
CA THR A 982 -15.72 6.18 47.29
C THR A 982 -16.75 6.12 48.41
N GLN A 983 -17.06 7.29 48.97
CA GLN A 983 -18.09 7.47 49.98
C GLN A 983 -19.24 8.23 49.35
N VAL A 984 -20.45 7.71 49.52
CA VAL A 984 -21.67 8.28 48.94
C VAL A 984 -22.72 8.41 50.04
N LYS A 985 -23.38 9.57 50.09
CA LYS A 985 -24.50 9.89 50.96
C LYS A 985 -25.67 10.40 50.13
N ASN A 986 -26.86 10.36 50.70
CA ASN A 986 -28.03 11.07 50.19
C ASN A 986 -28.53 10.64 48.79
N ILE A 987 -28.06 9.51 48.23
CA ILE A 987 -28.59 8.95 46.99
C ILE A 987 -29.38 7.67 47.30
N ASP A 988 -30.61 7.62 46.82
CA ASP A 988 -31.45 6.42 46.89
C ASP A 988 -31.12 5.49 45.71
N PHE A 989 -30.21 4.55 45.94
CA PHE A 989 -29.89 3.52 44.95
C PHE A 989 -30.97 2.42 44.84
N CYS A 990 -31.99 2.43 45.70
CA CYS A 990 -33.12 1.49 45.66
C CYS A 990 -34.47 2.21 45.58
N PRO A 991 -34.70 3.07 44.57
CA PRO A 991 -35.92 3.85 44.54
C PRO A 991 -37.14 2.95 44.45
N THR A 992 -38.13 3.23 45.31
CA THR A 992 -39.42 2.51 45.36
C THR A 992 -40.38 2.94 44.24
N ARG A 993 -40.03 3.97 43.45
CA ARG A 993 -40.92 4.64 42.51
C ARG A 993 -40.34 4.74 41.10
N PHE A 994 -40.89 3.94 40.18
CA PHE A 994 -41.15 4.38 38.80
C PHE A 994 -42.67 4.53 38.50
N CYS A 995 -43.53 4.26 39.48
CA CYS A 995 -44.99 4.26 39.30
C CYS A 995 -45.66 5.62 39.53
N HIS A 996 -45.17 6.69 38.93
CA HIS A 996 -46.06 7.78 38.49
C HIS A 996 -45.93 7.88 36.98
N PRO A 997 -46.96 7.48 36.20
CA PRO A 997 -46.98 7.79 34.79
C PRO A 997 -46.80 9.31 34.66
N MET A 998 -45.84 9.74 33.85
CA MET A 998 -45.87 11.10 33.35
C MET A 998 -47.18 11.22 32.55
N ASN A 999 -48.22 11.78 33.16
CA ASN A 999 -49.40 12.25 32.45
C ASN A 999 -48.95 13.44 31.60
N GLY A 1000 -48.27 13.16 30.49
CA GLY A 1000 -48.10 14.10 29.41
C GLY A 1000 -49.43 14.21 28.68
N GLU A 1001 -50.15 15.31 28.87
CA GLU A 1001 -51.17 15.71 27.90
C GLU A 1001 -50.48 15.90 26.55
N ILE A 1002 -50.75 14.99 25.61
CA ILE A 1002 -50.51 15.27 24.20
C ILE A 1002 -51.54 16.33 23.80
N LYS A 1003 -51.13 17.60 23.82
CA LYS A 1003 -51.85 18.63 23.06
C LYS A 1003 -51.56 18.40 21.58
N THR A 1004 -52.49 17.75 20.89
CA THR A 1004 -52.59 17.86 19.44
C THR A 1004 -53.00 19.29 19.13
N GLY A 1005 -52.05 20.12 18.72
CA GLY A 1005 -52.31 21.48 18.28
C GLY A 1005 -52.87 21.52 16.86
N GLU A 1006 -53.82 22.44 16.66
CA GLU A 1006 -54.22 23.00 15.36
C GLU A 1006 -53.06 23.70 14.64
#